data_AF-A0A969CLS2-F1
#
_entry.id   AF-A0A969CLS2-F1
#
_cell.length_a   1.000
_cell.length_b   1.000
_cell.length_c   1.000
_cell.angle_alpha   90.00
_cell.angle_beta   90.00
_cell.angle_gamma   90.00
#
_symmetry.space_group_name_H-M   'P 1'
#
loop_
_entity.id
_entity.type
_entity.pdbx_description
1 polymer ?
#
loop_
_entity_poly.entity_id
_entity_poly.type
_entity_poly.pdbx_seq_one_letter_code
_entity_poly.pdbx_strand_id
1 'polypeptide(L)'
;MSVKASGGSSVARPQLYQTLAVSTISQAEQQDRFLGAGELNALARYFASGAKRLEIAQTLTENSEIIVSRAANRIFVGGSPMSFLEKPREPEMAMAGASTDVRDTMKLGTVTYVESRGGFLANLGAIFNSSPSGPTPPGFRPINVARYGPANMAKSLRDLSWFLRYATYAIVAGDPSIIAVNTRGLREIIENACSGEATTVALQEIKAAAISYFRKDAEAADIVSQYMDVLITEFKAPSPSNKLRQRPSSDQQGLQLPQIYFNASERRPKFVMKPGLSALEKNEVVKATYRQIFERDITRAYSQSISYLESQVKNGTISMKEFVRRLGKSPLYQKQFYLPFINSRALELAFRHFLGRGPSSREEVQKYFDIVSRGGLSALIDALVDSQEYSDYFGEETVPYLRGLGQEAQECRNWGPQQDLFNYSAPFRKVPQFITTFAAYNQPLPDQHPYGSGNDPLEIQFGAIFPKETRNPSTSPAPFGKDTKRILIHQGPGINNQNSNPRARGEFPGTLGPKVFRLDQLPGTRGKKSKAGTSVKFSESSTQAVIRATYLQVFGRDVYEGQRQKVAEIKLENGDISVREFVRALAKSDVFRKMYWTPLYVMKAIEYIHRRLLGRPTYGRQENNKYFDIASKKGLYAVVDAIINSQEYSEAFGEDTVPYERYLTPGGVASRKLRVGSIREDIGTKVEREATPRFVELGNVQAIRTEPEIQFRINQGVSKKREQTKVFKLVASLNDKVALGIIIGAAYRQIFERNIEPYIVKNEFTALESRLGNGEITVKEFIEGLGCSNLYQKEFYAPYPNTKVIELGTKHFLGRAPLDQAEIRKYNQILATQGLRAFIRAMVNSPEYIQAFSEDTVPYNRFPTLPAANFPNTQKLYNQLTKQNQDIVVPSFEPVQPRLDIPRVPVLSTTSSEPVELGRSMNGSHGQSVEVGVDTTRRNPTRIYRLTVGTNQAEMQQVINALYCQVMDVSNGQVPKDFHHPELESRLHNGEISVREFVRELASSEIYRKRFCTSYPNTKVVEFLFRHLLGRAPATQAEISQYNTLLANSGLRTAVEAMVNSSEYAQYFGEDVVPYPRFPSLPAGNYLGRVTAAADLVK
;
A
#
# COMPACT_ATOMS: atom_id res chain seq x y z
N MET A 1 4.74 26.97 -12.81
CA MET A 1 5.15 25.89 -11.89
C MET A 1 4.89 26.33 -10.46
N SER A 2 4.07 25.60 -9.70
CA SER A 2 3.88 25.88 -8.26
C SER A 2 5.04 25.28 -7.48
N VAL A 3 5.71 26.06 -6.63
CA VAL A 3 6.72 25.54 -5.69
C VAL A 3 6.02 24.69 -4.63
N LYS A 4 6.41 23.43 -4.47
CA LYS A 4 5.72 22.45 -3.59
C LYS A 4 6.45 22.16 -2.29
N ALA A 5 7.73 22.51 -2.22
CA ALA A 5 8.56 22.32 -1.04
C ALA A 5 9.51 23.51 -0.86
N SER A 6 10.03 23.68 0.35
CA SER A 6 11.05 24.68 0.66
C SER A 6 12.11 24.05 1.54
N GLY A 7 13.37 24.34 1.24
CA GLY A 7 14.48 24.00 2.12
C GLY A 7 14.64 24.96 3.31
N GLY A 8 13.76 25.96 3.44
CA GLY A 8 13.87 27.06 4.39
C GLY A 8 14.60 28.27 3.82
N SER A 9 14.33 29.45 4.37
CA SER A 9 15.07 30.67 4.08
C SER A 9 15.90 31.05 5.30
N SER A 10 17.22 30.87 5.21
CA SER A 10 18.14 31.35 6.23
C SER A 10 18.38 32.85 6.04
N VAL A 11 18.50 33.61 7.13
CA VAL A 11 18.82 35.04 7.07
C VAL A 11 20.28 35.19 6.66
N ALA A 12 20.52 35.36 5.37
CA ALA A 12 21.84 35.66 4.84
C ALA A 12 21.98 37.16 4.65
N ARG A 13 22.96 37.77 5.32
CA ARG A 13 23.33 39.17 5.11
C ARG A 13 24.51 39.21 4.14
N PRO A 14 24.35 39.73 2.91
CA PRO A 14 25.49 39.89 2.02
C PRO A 14 26.47 40.88 2.65
N GLN A 15 27.76 40.56 2.60
CA GLN A 15 28.79 41.50 3.03
C GLN A 15 28.88 42.62 1.98
N LEU A 16 28.70 43.85 2.44
CA LEU A 16 28.68 45.03 1.57
C LEU A 16 30.09 45.61 1.40
N TYR A 17 30.85 45.64 2.49
CA TYR A 17 32.21 46.18 2.56
C TYR A 17 32.94 45.67 3.81
N GLN A 18 34.23 45.95 3.90
CA GLN A 18 35.08 45.60 5.04
C GLN A 18 35.46 46.87 5.81
N THR A 19 35.65 46.72 7.12
CA THR A 19 36.29 47.73 7.95
C THR A 19 37.61 47.15 8.46
N LEU A 20 38.56 48.02 8.77
CA LEU A 20 39.85 47.57 9.30
C LEU A 20 39.63 46.71 10.56
N ALA A 21 38.80 47.18 11.49
CA ALA A 21 38.52 46.45 12.72
C ALA A 21 37.88 45.07 12.48
N VAL A 22 36.82 45.01 11.66
CA VAL A 22 36.11 43.74 11.38
C VAL A 22 37.03 42.76 10.66
N SER A 23 37.82 43.22 9.68
CA SER A 23 38.74 42.36 8.93
C SER A 23 39.84 41.76 9.83
N THR A 24 40.43 42.54 10.74
CA THR A 24 41.44 42.03 11.69
C THR A 24 40.86 41.02 12.68
N ILE A 25 39.65 41.26 13.17
CA ILE A 25 38.98 40.35 14.13
C ILE A 25 38.55 39.06 13.42
N SER A 26 37.96 39.19 12.22
CA SER A 26 37.55 38.07 11.37
C SER A 26 38.73 37.15 11.02
N GLN A 27 39.91 37.69 10.73
CA GLN A 27 41.10 36.87 10.46
C GLN A 27 41.53 36.01 11.65
N ALA A 28 41.46 36.54 12.87
CA ALA A 28 41.77 35.78 14.08
C ALA A 28 40.66 34.74 14.39
N GLU A 29 39.39 35.12 14.21
CA GLU A 29 38.21 34.28 14.43
C GLU A 29 38.20 33.07 13.48
N GLN A 30 38.42 33.27 12.18
CA GLN A 30 38.52 32.19 11.20
C GLN A 30 39.66 31.20 11.51
N GLN A 31 40.63 31.64 12.32
CA GLN A 31 41.76 30.83 12.75
C GLN A 31 41.59 30.24 14.16
N ASP A 32 40.45 30.43 14.85
CA ASP A 32 40.22 30.04 16.25
C ASP A 32 41.34 30.51 17.21
N ARG A 33 42.04 31.59 16.83
CA ARG A 33 43.12 32.20 17.59
C ARG A 33 42.59 33.34 18.43
N PHE A 34 43.23 33.58 19.57
CA PHE A 34 43.13 34.89 20.21
C PHE A 34 43.96 35.90 19.42
N LEU A 35 43.53 37.16 19.43
CA LEU A 35 44.22 38.25 18.76
C LEU A 35 45.67 38.34 19.25
N GLY A 36 46.61 38.35 18.31
CA GLY A 36 48.03 38.52 18.61
C GLY A 36 48.37 39.98 18.92
N ALA A 37 49.55 40.21 19.51
CA ALA A 37 50.02 41.57 19.82
C ALA A 37 50.09 42.48 18.56
N GLY A 38 50.46 41.94 17.40
CA GLY A 38 50.48 42.70 16.14
C GLY A 38 49.08 43.15 15.68
N GLU A 39 48.09 42.27 15.74
CA GLU A 39 46.69 42.56 15.37
C GLU A 39 46.07 43.56 16.37
N LEU A 40 46.35 43.41 17.67
CA LEU A 40 45.94 44.36 18.71
C LEU A 40 46.57 45.74 18.51
N ASN A 41 47.85 45.80 18.13
CA ASN A 41 48.52 47.06 17.82
C ASN A 41 47.92 47.73 16.58
N ALA A 42 47.51 46.97 15.56
CA ALA A 42 46.83 47.52 14.39
C ALA A 42 45.46 48.12 14.77
N LEU A 43 44.68 47.43 15.61
CA LEU A 43 43.42 47.95 16.15
C LEU A 43 43.64 49.22 16.99
N ALA A 44 44.64 49.21 17.88
CA ALA A 44 44.97 50.36 18.73
C ALA A 44 45.33 51.59 17.88
N ARG A 45 46.15 51.42 16.84
CA ARG A 45 46.49 52.49 15.89
C ARG A 45 45.25 53.03 15.16
N TYR A 46 44.37 52.13 14.69
CA TYR A 46 43.14 52.53 14.02
C TYR A 46 42.24 53.37 14.94
N PHE A 47 41.96 52.91 16.16
CA PHE A 47 41.13 53.65 17.11
C PHE A 47 41.77 54.95 17.60
N ALA A 48 43.10 55.00 17.76
CA ALA A 48 43.82 56.24 18.07
C ALA A 48 43.65 57.29 16.96
N SER A 49 43.63 56.88 15.69
CA SER A 49 43.38 57.77 14.54
C SER A 49 41.90 58.14 14.33
N GLY A 50 40.98 57.65 15.17
CA GLY A 50 39.53 57.77 14.97
C GLY A 50 39.02 59.21 14.98
N ALA A 51 39.46 60.03 15.93
CA ALA A 51 39.06 61.44 16.03
C ALA A 51 39.44 62.22 14.76
N LYS A 52 40.64 61.95 14.22
CA LYS A 52 41.13 62.57 12.99
C LYS A 52 40.27 62.22 11.78
N ARG A 53 39.91 60.94 11.64
CA ARG A 53 39.05 60.46 10.54
C ARG A 53 37.65 61.07 10.60
N LEU A 54 37.11 61.28 11.80
CA LEU A 54 35.82 61.95 11.98
C LEU A 54 35.90 63.45 11.64
N GLU A 55 36.97 64.14 12.06
CA GLU A 55 37.21 65.56 11.70
C GLU A 55 37.29 65.74 10.18
N ILE A 56 38.02 64.86 9.49
CA ILE A 56 38.11 64.85 8.02
C ILE A 56 36.73 64.64 7.40
N ALA A 57 35.99 63.62 7.86
CA ALA A 57 34.67 63.32 7.33
C ALA A 57 33.68 64.46 7.56
N GLN A 58 33.71 65.11 8.72
CA GLN A 58 32.88 66.26 9.05
C GLN A 58 33.19 67.44 8.12
N THR A 59 34.46 67.81 7.99
CA THR A 59 34.90 68.91 7.13
C THR A 59 34.51 68.69 5.66
N LEU A 60 34.65 67.45 5.15
CA LEU A 60 34.25 67.12 3.77
C LEU A 60 32.73 67.12 3.58
N THR A 61 31.97 66.73 4.62
CA THR A 61 30.50 66.70 4.57
C THR A 61 29.91 68.10 4.61
N GLU A 62 30.41 68.96 5.51
CA GLU A 62 30.00 70.37 5.63
C GLU A 62 30.27 71.16 4.35
N ASN A 63 31.38 70.85 3.65
CA ASN A 63 31.78 71.53 2.42
C ASN A 63 31.41 70.76 1.14
N SER A 64 30.56 69.73 1.24
CA SER A 64 30.26 68.81 0.14
C SER A 64 29.63 69.50 -1.08
N GLU A 65 28.70 70.43 -0.87
CA GLU A 65 28.08 71.20 -1.96
C GLU A 65 29.14 72.03 -2.73
N ILE A 66 30.06 72.66 -2.02
CA ILE A 66 31.12 73.48 -2.65
C ILE A 66 32.07 72.57 -3.45
N ILE A 67 32.47 71.44 -2.89
CA ILE A 67 33.35 70.46 -3.55
C ILE A 67 32.70 69.92 -4.84
N VAL A 68 31.43 69.51 -4.77
CA VAL A 68 30.68 69.02 -5.94
C VAL A 68 30.46 70.13 -6.96
N SER A 69 30.20 71.37 -6.53
CA SER A 69 29.98 72.50 -7.46
C SER A 69 31.21 72.79 -8.29
N ARG A 70 32.39 72.74 -7.66
CA ARG A 70 33.67 72.99 -8.30
C ARG A 70 34.00 71.92 -9.34
N ALA A 71 33.72 70.66 -9.02
CA ALA A 71 33.86 69.55 -9.95
C ALA A 71 32.85 69.61 -11.11
N ALA A 72 31.59 69.94 -10.83
CA ALA A 72 30.54 70.06 -11.85
C ALA A 72 30.84 71.19 -12.84
N ASN A 73 31.27 72.35 -12.36
CA ASN A 73 31.64 73.50 -13.21
C ASN A 73 32.86 73.22 -14.11
N ARG A 74 33.69 72.22 -13.75
CA ARG A 74 34.84 71.82 -14.58
C ARG A 74 34.43 70.98 -15.81
N ILE A 75 33.32 70.25 -15.72
CA ILE A 75 32.89 69.30 -16.75
C ILE A 75 31.63 69.72 -17.50
N PHE A 76 30.81 70.61 -16.95
CA PHE A 76 29.58 71.10 -17.56
C PHE A 76 29.70 72.56 -18.01
N VAL A 77 29.12 72.88 -19.16
CA VAL A 77 29.09 74.23 -19.74
C VAL A 77 27.67 74.61 -20.19
N GLY A 78 27.35 75.91 -20.19
CA GLY A 78 26.09 76.43 -20.74
C GLY A 78 24.87 76.37 -19.81
N GLY A 79 25.06 76.45 -18.49
CA GLY A 79 24.01 76.52 -17.47
C GLY A 79 24.57 76.45 -16.05
N SER A 80 23.73 76.57 -15.01
CA SER A 80 24.12 76.31 -13.61
C SER A 80 23.88 74.83 -13.27
N PRO A 81 24.91 73.99 -13.11
CA PRO A 81 24.74 72.57 -12.78
C PRO A 81 23.96 72.35 -11.48
N MET A 82 24.19 73.18 -10.46
CA MET A 82 23.71 72.92 -9.10
C MET A 82 22.19 73.00 -8.94
N SER A 83 21.45 73.56 -9.89
CA SER A 83 19.98 73.53 -9.88
C SER A 83 19.40 72.11 -9.98
N PHE A 84 20.20 71.14 -10.43
CA PHE A 84 19.79 69.73 -10.61
C PHE A 84 20.26 68.81 -9.47
N LEU A 85 20.89 69.35 -8.42
CA LEU A 85 21.31 68.56 -7.26
C LEU A 85 20.08 68.22 -6.41
N GLU A 86 19.68 66.94 -6.40
CA GLU A 86 18.63 66.45 -5.52
C GLU A 86 19.13 66.43 -4.07
N LYS A 87 18.50 67.21 -3.18
CA LYS A 87 18.75 67.09 -1.73
C LYS A 87 18.30 65.68 -1.27
N PRO A 88 19.08 65.01 -0.40
CA PRO A 88 18.70 63.69 0.09
C PRO A 88 17.32 63.79 0.76
N ARG A 89 16.38 62.91 0.37
CA ARG A 89 15.16 62.69 1.15
C ARG A 89 15.59 62.16 2.52
N GLU A 90 15.36 62.95 3.57
CA GLU A 90 15.40 62.43 4.93
C GLU A 90 14.41 61.26 5.02
N PRO A 91 14.79 60.10 5.59
CA PRO A 91 13.83 59.04 5.81
C PRO A 91 12.77 59.58 6.77
N GLU A 92 11.51 59.63 6.35
CA GLU A 92 10.38 59.78 7.28
C GLU A 92 10.55 58.74 8.38
N MET A 93 10.94 59.20 9.57
CA MET A 93 10.87 58.37 10.77
C MET A 93 9.40 58.10 11.01
N ALA A 94 8.94 56.91 10.68
CA ALA A 94 7.67 56.36 11.13
C ALA A 94 7.74 56.13 12.65
N MET A 95 7.71 57.22 13.42
CA MET A 95 7.33 57.19 14.83
C MET A 95 5.81 57.00 14.85
N ALA A 96 5.38 55.78 15.18
CA ALA A 96 4.00 55.51 15.48
C ALA A 96 3.59 56.31 16.73
N GLY A 97 2.74 57.32 16.52
CA GLY A 97 1.96 57.96 17.59
C GLY A 97 2.48 59.31 18.09
N ALA A 98 2.39 60.35 17.25
CA ALA A 98 2.17 61.72 17.72
C ALA A 98 1.52 62.54 16.58
N SER A 99 0.27 62.96 16.78
CA SER A 99 -0.42 63.92 15.91
C SER A 99 0.34 65.24 15.92
N THR A 100 0.85 65.66 14.76
CA THR A 100 1.44 67.00 14.60
C THR A 100 0.84 67.67 13.36
N ASP A 101 0.39 68.91 13.58
CA ASP A 101 -0.45 69.73 12.71
C ASP A 101 0.17 70.08 11.34
N VAL A 102 -0.66 69.97 10.31
CA VAL A 102 -0.33 70.24 8.89
C VAL A 102 -0.46 71.75 8.56
N ARG A 103 0.04 72.64 9.42
CA ARG A 103 -0.12 74.11 9.20
C ARG A 103 1.16 74.95 9.16
N ASP A 104 2.34 74.38 9.40
CA ASP A 104 3.61 75.14 9.33
C ASP A 104 4.43 74.92 8.04
N THR A 105 3.94 74.12 7.08
CA THR A 105 4.67 73.82 5.83
C THR A 105 4.36 74.75 4.65
N MET A 106 3.64 75.86 4.86
CA MET A 106 3.30 76.83 3.80
C MET A 106 3.81 78.26 4.01
N LYS A 107 4.78 78.48 4.90
CA LYS A 107 5.46 79.78 5.03
C LYS A 107 6.98 79.64 5.22
N LEU A 108 7.69 79.18 4.20
CA LEU A 108 9.12 79.48 4.07
C LEU A 108 9.59 79.37 2.62
N GLY A 109 8.88 80.07 1.74
CA GLY A 109 9.37 80.46 0.44
C GLY A 109 9.90 81.89 0.50
N THR A 110 11.08 82.13 1.07
CA THR A 110 11.90 83.33 0.80
C THR A 110 13.29 83.19 1.47
N VAL A 111 14.33 83.17 0.63
CA VAL A 111 15.70 83.65 0.85
C VAL A 111 16.23 83.70 2.30
N THR A 112 17.15 82.80 2.65
CA THR A 112 18.12 82.99 3.76
C THR A 112 19.43 82.31 3.35
N TYR A 113 20.37 83.09 2.79
CA TYR A 113 21.55 83.62 3.49
C TYR A 113 22.25 82.60 4.38
N VAL A 114 23.47 82.25 3.94
CA VAL A 114 24.53 81.62 4.71
C VAL A 114 24.70 82.38 6.04
N GLU A 115 24.42 81.73 7.16
CA GLU A 115 24.95 82.14 8.45
C GLU A 115 26.14 81.24 8.77
N SER A 116 27.33 81.68 8.35
CA SER A 116 28.60 81.16 8.83
C SER A 116 29.38 82.33 9.42
N ARG A 117 29.71 82.20 10.71
CA ARG A 117 30.69 83.03 11.41
C ARG A 117 32.05 82.85 10.71
N GLY A 118 32.37 83.72 9.76
CA GLY A 118 33.70 83.79 9.15
C GLY A 118 33.74 84.46 7.76
N GLY A 119 34.10 85.75 7.74
CA GLY A 119 34.71 86.51 6.63
C GLY A 119 34.39 86.15 5.16
N PHE A 120 33.47 86.93 4.57
CA PHE A 120 33.11 86.97 3.13
C PHE A 120 34.30 87.03 2.14
N LEU A 121 35.43 87.62 2.53
CA LEU A 121 36.60 87.79 1.66
C LEU A 121 37.49 86.53 1.53
N ALA A 122 37.47 85.60 2.50
CA ALA A 122 38.26 84.37 2.41
C ALA A 122 37.63 83.34 1.46
N ASN A 123 36.29 83.32 1.37
CA ASN A 123 35.56 82.39 0.50
C ASN A 123 35.57 82.80 -0.99
N LEU A 124 35.72 84.10 -1.29
CA LEU A 124 35.89 84.58 -2.68
C LEU A 124 37.27 84.25 -3.25
N GLY A 125 38.32 84.22 -2.42
CA GLY A 125 39.67 83.85 -2.83
C GLY A 125 39.85 82.37 -3.21
N ALA A 126 39.04 81.46 -2.64
CA ALA A 126 39.10 80.03 -2.97
C ALA A 126 38.41 79.68 -4.32
N ILE A 127 37.48 80.52 -4.78
CA ILE A 127 36.74 80.34 -6.03
C ILE A 127 37.53 80.90 -7.22
N PHE A 128 38.28 81.99 -7.04
CA PHE A 128 39.03 82.66 -8.11
C PHE A 128 40.44 82.11 -8.37
N ASN A 129 40.99 81.28 -7.48
CA ASN A 129 42.30 80.65 -7.69
C ASN A 129 42.15 79.29 -8.42
N SER A 130 41.53 79.31 -9.60
CA SER A 130 41.32 78.14 -10.45
C SER A 130 42.49 77.92 -11.40
N SER A 131 43.68 77.58 -10.88
CA SER A 131 44.66 76.90 -11.72
C SER A 131 44.07 75.52 -12.07
N PRO A 132 43.98 75.14 -13.36
CA PRO A 132 43.44 73.83 -13.75
C PRO A 132 44.24 72.73 -13.06
N SER A 133 43.58 71.96 -12.19
CA SER A 133 44.24 70.95 -11.38
C SER A 133 44.46 69.68 -12.22
N GLY A 134 45.62 69.63 -12.88
CA GLY A 134 46.12 68.45 -13.58
C GLY A 134 45.85 68.42 -15.10
N PRO A 135 46.60 67.58 -15.84
CA PRO A 135 46.46 67.44 -17.29
C PRO A 135 45.10 66.80 -17.64
N THR A 136 44.35 67.43 -18.55
CA THR A 136 43.12 66.85 -19.10
C THR A 136 43.45 65.61 -19.93
N PRO A 137 42.76 64.47 -19.74
CA PRO A 137 42.97 63.28 -20.55
C PRO A 137 42.71 63.53 -22.04
N PRO A 138 43.43 62.83 -22.95
CA PRO A 138 43.17 62.92 -24.39
C PRO A 138 41.74 62.45 -24.70
N GLY A 139 40.94 63.31 -25.35
CA GLY A 139 39.54 63.01 -25.70
C GLY A 139 38.48 63.64 -24.80
N PHE A 140 38.87 64.42 -23.78
CA PHE A 140 37.91 65.19 -22.95
C PHE A 140 37.12 66.23 -23.78
N ARG A 141 35.80 66.24 -23.61
CA ARG A 141 34.89 67.27 -24.15
C ARG A 141 33.93 67.72 -23.03
N PRO A 142 33.76 69.03 -22.79
CA PRO A 142 32.81 69.51 -21.80
C PRO A 142 31.37 69.21 -22.23
N ILE A 143 30.54 68.83 -21.27
CA ILE A 143 29.15 68.43 -21.49
C ILE A 143 28.25 69.67 -21.46
N ASN A 144 27.47 69.89 -22.51
CA ASN A 144 26.54 71.02 -22.55
C ASN A 144 25.24 70.67 -21.79
N VAL A 145 24.91 71.47 -20.77
CA VAL A 145 23.74 71.24 -19.89
C VAL A 145 22.43 71.15 -20.67
N ALA A 146 22.22 72.02 -21.66
CA ALA A 146 20.99 72.07 -22.45
C ALA A 146 20.81 70.82 -23.34
N ARG A 147 21.91 70.25 -23.84
CA ARG A 147 21.88 69.02 -24.68
C ARG A 147 21.83 67.74 -23.86
N TYR A 148 22.30 67.78 -22.61
CA TYR A 148 22.40 66.59 -21.75
C TYR A 148 21.05 66.18 -21.13
N GLY A 149 20.18 67.17 -20.89
CA GLY A 149 18.84 66.98 -20.34
C GLY A 149 18.82 66.85 -18.81
N PRO A 150 17.68 67.21 -18.16
CA PRO A 150 17.60 67.35 -16.70
C PRO A 150 17.79 66.03 -15.95
N ALA A 151 17.26 64.92 -16.47
CA ALA A 151 17.36 63.61 -15.81
C ALA A 151 18.78 63.03 -15.79
N ASN A 152 19.55 63.23 -16.86
CA ASN A 152 20.95 62.80 -16.90
C ASN A 152 21.82 63.71 -16.03
N MET A 153 21.51 65.02 -16.04
CA MET A 153 22.19 65.99 -15.19
C MET A 153 22.03 65.68 -13.70
N ALA A 154 20.81 65.35 -13.26
CA ALA A 154 20.52 64.92 -11.89
C ALA A 154 21.30 63.65 -11.51
N LYS A 155 21.38 62.66 -12.41
CA LYS A 155 22.20 61.44 -12.21
C LYS A 155 23.68 61.77 -12.05
N SER A 156 24.25 62.62 -12.92
CA SER A 156 25.67 62.98 -12.82
C SER A 156 26.01 63.69 -11.51
N LEU A 157 25.18 64.64 -11.06
CA LEU A 157 25.41 65.33 -9.79
C LEU A 157 25.22 64.42 -8.58
N ARG A 158 24.22 63.53 -8.64
CA ARG A 158 24.04 62.47 -7.64
C ARG A 158 25.28 61.58 -7.57
N ASP A 159 25.83 61.15 -8.71
CA ASP A 159 27.00 60.28 -8.75
C ASP A 159 28.26 60.99 -8.20
N LEU A 160 28.47 62.28 -8.52
CA LEU A 160 29.54 63.10 -7.90
C LEU A 160 29.37 63.19 -6.38
N SER A 161 28.14 63.37 -5.89
CA SER A 161 27.85 63.36 -4.45
C SER A 161 28.11 61.99 -3.82
N TRP A 162 27.80 60.90 -4.52
CA TRP A 162 28.02 59.52 -4.05
C TRP A 162 29.51 59.19 -3.97
N PHE A 163 30.32 59.63 -4.92
CA PHE A 163 31.77 59.46 -4.87
C PHE A 163 32.38 60.11 -3.63
N LEU A 164 32.01 61.37 -3.35
CA LEU A 164 32.48 62.06 -2.14
C LEU A 164 31.98 61.37 -0.88
N ARG A 165 30.71 60.93 -0.84
CA ARG A 165 30.13 60.23 0.30
C ARG A 165 30.82 58.88 0.55
N TYR A 166 31.04 58.06 -0.47
CA TYR A 166 31.78 56.80 -0.33
C TYR A 166 33.23 57.02 0.08
N ALA A 167 33.87 58.10 -0.38
CA ALA A 167 35.20 58.47 0.11
C ALA A 167 35.18 58.79 1.62
N THR A 168 34.22 59.58 2.10
CA THR A 168 34.09 59.85 3.54
C THR A 168 33.80 58.57 4.35
N TYR A 169 32.96 57.67 3.84
CA TYR A 169 32.68 56.39 4.50
C TYR A 169 33.91 55.49 4.57
N ALA A 170 34.70 55.43 3.49
CA ALA A 170 35.94 54.64 3.46
C ALA A 170 37.01 55.18 4.43
N ILE A 171 37.13 56.51 4.54
CA ILE A 171 38.03 57.17 5.51
C ILE A 171 37.63 56.79 6.94
N VAL A 172 36.34 56.87 7.27
CA VAL A 172 35.83 56.48 8.60
C VAL A 172 35.98 54.99 8.85
N ALA A 173 35.72 54.13 7.85
CA ALA A 173 35.82 52.67 7.95
C ALA A 173 37.26 52.14 8.08
N GLY A 174 38.26 52.95 7.71
CA GLY A 174 39.67 52.57 7.76
C GLY A 174 40.15 51.68 6.61
N ASP A 175 39.31 51.40 5.61
CA ASP A 175 39.60 50.47 4.52
C ASP A 175 38.90 50.93 3.21
N PRO A 176 39.58 50.95 2.05
CA PRO A 176 39.00 51.44 0.79
C PRO A 176 38.08 50.43 0.08
N SER A 177 37.70 49.30 0.69
CA SER A 177 36.86 48.28 0.04
C SER A 177 35.52 48.80 -0.47
N ILE A 178 34.88 49.76 0.24
CA ILE A 178 33.64 50.41 -0.21
C ILE A 178 33.84 51.05 -1.58
N ILE A 179 34.97 51.73 -1.76
CA ILE A 179 35.30 52.40 -3.02
C ILE A 179 35.60 51.34 -4.07
N ALA A 180 36.56 50.45 -3.78
CA ALA A 180 37.06 49.47 -4.74
C ALA A 180 35.95 48.56 -5.31
N VAL A 181 34.97 48.16 -4.50
CA VAL A 181 33.87 47.28 -4.96
C VAL A 181 32.87 48.05 -5.83
N ASN A 182 32.55 49.30 -5.46
CA ASN A 182 31.45 50.04 -6.08
C ASN A 182 31.88 50.86 -7.31
N THR A 183 33.15 51.24 -7.41
CA THR A 183 33.65 52.04 -8.54
C THR A 183 34.31 51.21 -9.63
N ARG A 184 34.77 50.00 -9.30
CA ARG A 184 35.40 49.12 -10.26
C ARG A 184 34.40 48.62 -11.29
N GLY A 185 34.71 48.79 -12.58
CA GLY A 185 33.82 48.45 -13.70
C GLY A 185 32.66 49.43 -13.91
N LEU A 186 32.50 50.45 -13.05
CA LEU A 186 31.47 51.48 -13.21
C LEU A 186 31.67 52.29 -14.50
N ARG A 187 32.94 52.54 -14.87
CA ARG A 187 33.32 53.28 -16.09
C ARG A 187 32.62 52.73 -17.33
N GLU A 188 32.69 51.43 -17.58
CA GLU A 188 32.10 50.77 -18.74
C GLU A 188 30.55 50.79 -18.68
N ILE A 189 29.97 50.70 -17.49
CA ILE A 189 28.52 50.76 -17.28
C ILE A 189 27.98 52.15 -17.64
N ILE A 190 28.69 53.22 -17.27
CA ILE A 190 28.25 54.60 -17.50
C ILE A 190 28.67 55.17 -18.85
N GLU A 191 29.63 54.55 -19.56
CA GLU A 191 30.17 55.03 -20.84
C GLU A 191 29.10 55.19 -21.93
N ASN A 192 28.01 54.40 -21.85
CA ASN A 192 26.85 54.53 -22.74
C ASN A 192 26.02 55.80 -22.51
N ALA A 193 26.14 56.44 -21.35
CA ALA A 193 25.31 57.58 -20.92
C ALA A 193 26.12 58.84 -20.58
N CYS A 194 27.41 58.71 -20.25
CA CYS A 194 28.31 59.80 -19.90
C CYS A 194 29.74 59.48 -20.35
N SER A 195 30.52 60.49 -20.68
CA SER A 195 31.95 60.30 -21.00
C SER A 195 32.73 59.88 -19.74
N GLY A 196 33.41 58.73 -19.80
CA GLY A 196 34.30 58.26 -18.73
C GLY A 196 35.47 59.23 -18.46
N GLU A 197 35.93 59.95 -19.49
CA GLU A 197 36.98 60.96 -19.36
C GLU A 197 36.48 62.20 -18.60
N ALA A 198 35.23 62.64 -18.85
CA ALA A 198 34.62 63.71 -18.06
C ALA A 198 34.51 63.33 -16.58
N THR A 199 34.12 62.09 -16.28
CA THR A 199 34.05 61.60 -14.89
C THR A 199 35.42 61.57 -14.23
N THR A 200 36.47 61.18 -14.95
CA THR A 200 37.86 61.18 -14.45
C THR A 200 38.33 62.59 -14.07
N VAL A 201 38.07 63.58 -14.94
CA VAL A 201 38.39 64.99 -14.66
C VAL A 201 37.62 65.50 -13.45
N ALA A 202 36.34 65.15 -13.31
CA ALA A 202 35.54 65.53 -12.15
C ALA A 202 36.10 64.93 -10.84
N LEU A 203 36.52 63.66 -10.84
CA LEU A 203 37.14 63.02 -9.67
C LEU A 203 38.48 63.66 -9.29
N GLN A 204 39.31 64.04 -10.27
CA GLN A 204 40.56 64.78 -10.03
C GLN A 204 40.29 66.15 -9.39
N GLU A 205 39.24 66.84 -9.83
CA GLU A 205 38.84 68.12 -9.25
C GLU A 205 38.26 67.95 -7.83
N ILE A 206 37.46 66.90 -7.58
CA ILE A 206 36.99 66.54 -6.24
C ILE A 206 38.18 66.30 -5.31
N LYS A 207 39.20 65.55 -5.76
CA LYS A 207 40.43 65.32 -4.98
C LYS A 207 41.13 66.64 -4.65
N ALA A 208 41.36 67.49 -5.64
CA ALA A 208 42.05 68.77 -5.45
C ALA A 208 41.28 69.72 -4.52
N ALA A 209 39.97 69.79 -4.68
CA ALA A 209 39.08 70.57 -3.81
C ALA A 209 39.09 70.04 -2.38
N ALA A 210 38.99 68.71 -2.19
CA ALA A 210 39.04 68.08 -0.87
C ALA A 210 40.36 68.35 -0.14
N ILE A 211 41.51 68.21 -0.81
CA ILE A 211 42.84 68.46 -0.23
C ILE A 211 43.02 69.94 0.15
N SER A 212 42.37 70.87 -0.57
CA SER A 212 42.53 72.31 -0.30
C SER A 212 42.07 72.74 1.09
N TYR A 213 41.13 72.01 1.69
CA TYR A 213 40.65 72.26 3.06
C TYR A 213 41.64 71.81 4.14
N PHE A 214 42.58 70.91 3.82
CA PHE A 214 43.52 70.32 4.77
C PHE A 214 44.98 70.80 4.55
N ARG A 215 45.21 71.90 3.84
CA ARG A 215 46.58 72.42 3.57
C ARG A 215 47.44 72.69 4.81
N LYS A 216 46.80 72.96 5.95
CA LYS A 216 47.47 73.22 7.23
C LYS A 216 47.78 71.95 8.02
N ASP A 217 47.26 70.81 7.58
CA ASP A 217 47.25 69.54 8.29
C ASP A 217 47.68 68.41 7.38
N ALA A 218 48.99 68.15 7.36
CA ALA A 218 49.61 67.21 6.43
C ALA A 218 49.06 65.78 6.60
N GLU A 219 48.79 65.34 7.83
CA GLU A 219 48.29 63.99 8.10
C GLU A 219 46.87 63.79 7.52
N ALA A 220 45.98 64.77 7.69
CA ALA A 220 44.65 64.72 7.09
C ALA A 220 44.69 64.78 5.56
N ALA A 221 45.54 65.64 5.00
CA ALA A 221 45.71 65.77 3.56
C ALA A 221 46.21 64.46 2.94
N ASP A 222 47.14 63.77 3.60
CA ASP A 222 47.69 62.48 3.16
C ASP A 222 46.62 61.38 3.18
N ILE A 223 45.84 61.28 4.27
CA ILE A 223 44.73 60.32 4.37
C ILE A 223 43.74 60.57 3.22
N VAL A 224 43.28 61.80 3.04
CA VAL A 224 42.32 62.14 1.97
C VAL A 224 42.90 61.83 0.59
N SER A 225 44.18 62.15 0.34
CA SER A 225 44.83 61.85 -0.93
C SER A 225 44.85 60.35 -1.20
N GLN A 226 45.23 59.52 -0.22
CA GLN A 226 45.29 58.06 -0.39
C GLN A 226 43.94 57.46 -0.81
N TYR A 227 42.84 57.81 -0.15
CA TYR A 227 41.51 57.28 -0.51
C TYR A 227 41.00 57.81 -1.85
N MET A 228 41.26 59.09 -2.17
CA MET A 228 40.88 59.67 -3.47
C MET A 228 41.72 59.11 -4.63
N ASP A 229 42.97 58.77 -4.38
CA ASP A 229 43.83 58.08 -5.37
C ASP A 229 43.33 56.67 -5.67
N VAL A 230 42.89 55.93 -4.64
CA VAL A 230 42.25 54.62 -4.84
C VAL A 230 40.96 54.76 -5.65
N LEU A 231 40.13 55.76 -5.35
CA LEU A 231 38.89 56.04 -6.09
C LEU A 231 39.14 56.27 -7.58
N ILE A 232 40.10 57.12 -7.93
CA ILE A 232 40.45 57.43 -9.33
C ILE A 232 41.06 56.20 -10.01
N THR A 233 41.92 55.47 -9.31
CA THR A 233 42.60 54.28 -9.85
C THR A 233 41.61 53.16 -10.15
N GLU A 234 40.70 52.86 -9.23
CA GLU A 234 39.71 51.80 -9.40
C GLU A 234 38.64 52.15 -10.44
N PHE A 235 38.28 53.43 -10.58
CA PHE A 235 37.38 53.88 -11.64
C PHE A 235 38.01 53.76 -13.04
N LYS A 236 39.31 54.06 -13.18
CA LYS A 236 40.03 53.92 -14.45
C LYS A 236 40.22 52.47 -14.88
N ALA A 237 40.26 51.56 -13.92
CA ALA A 237 40.60 50.19 -14.16
C ALA A 237 39.45 49.40 -14.83
N PRO A 238 39.75 48.44 -15.72
CA PRO A 238 38.74 47.73 -16.49
C PRO A 238 37.86 46.84 -15.61
N SER A 239 36.66 46.56 -16.08
CA SER A 239 35.74 45.66 -15.38
C SER A 239 36.37 44.26 -15.26
N PRO A 240 36.36 43.66 -14.05
CA PRO A 240 36.91 42.34 -13.86
C PRO A 240 35.98 41.30 -14.49
N SER A 241 36.57 40.25 -15.08
CA SER A 241 35.80 39.15 -15.66
C SER A 241 34.98 38.41 -14.61
N ASN A 242 33.80 37.93 -15.01
CA ASN A 242 32.94 37.14 -14.13
C ASN A 242 33.60 35.80 -13.77
N LYS A 243 33.45 35.40 -12.51
CA LYS A 243 33.80 34.05 -12.07
C LYS A 243 32.77 33.05 -12.57
N LEU A 244 33.20 32.19 -13.48
CA LEU A 244 32.38 31.11 -14.00
C LEU A 244 32.53 29.86 -13.12
N ARG A 245 31.40 29.24 -12.80
CA ARG A 245 31.29 27.98 -12.07
C ARG A 245 30.78 26.92 -13.04
N GLN A 246 31.70 26.31 -13.76
CA GLN A 246 31.41 25.21 -14.70
C GLN A 246 31.24 23.90 -13.93
N ARG A 247 30.43 22.98 -14.48
CA ARG A 247 30.10 21.70 -13.84
C ARG A 247 30.39 20.56 -14.81
N PRO A 248 31.02 19.46 -14.35
CA PRO A 248 31.38 18.35 -15.23
C PRO A 248 30.18 17.46 -15.57
N SER A 249 29.11 17.49 -14.78
CA SER A 249 27.92 16.66 -14.96
C SER A 249 26.70 17.47 -15.38
N SER A 250 25.81 16.84 -16.15
CA SER A 250 24.64 17.49 -16.76
C SER A 250 23.48 17.77 -15.79
N ASP A 251 23.43 17.06 -14.66
CA ASP A 251 22.46 17.25 -13.58
C ASP A 251 22.74 18.50 -12.71
N GLN A 252 23.98 19.01 -12.82
CA GLN A 252 24.47 20.19 -12.12
C GLN A 252 24.38 21.42 -13.03
N GLN A 253 23.86 22.53 -12.50
CA GLN A 253 23.77 23.77 -13.26
C GLN A 253 25.07 24.58 -13.18
N GLY A 254 25.51 25.12 -14.32
CA GLY A 254 26.57 26.13 -14.37
C GLY A 254 26.06 27.49 -13.89
N LEU A 255 26.88 28.24 -13.17
CA LEU A 255 26.54 29.57 -12.63
C LEU A 255 27.68 30.56 -12.86
N GLN A 256 27.38 31.86 -12.72
CA GLN A 256 28.39 32.91 -12.76
C GLN A 256 28.22 33.90 -11.61
N LEU A 257 29.33 34.48 -11.16
CA LEU A 257 29.37 35.50 -10.12
C LEU A 257 30.21 36.70 -10.59
N PRO A 258 29.71 37.95 -10.49
CA PRO A 258 30.53 39.12 -10.69
C PRO A 258 31.71 39.13 -9.72
N GLN A 259 32.93 39.33 -10.22
CA GLN A 259 34.15 39.30 -9.39
C GLN A 259 34.12 40.36 -8.27
N ILE A 260 33.48 41.50 -8.51
CA ILE A 260 33.27 42.55 -7.50
C ILE A 260 32.51 42.03 -6.27
N TYR A 261 31.53 41.13 -6.45
CA TYR A 261 30.78 40.52 -5.35
C TYR A 261 31.66 39.56 -4.53
N PHE A 262 32.58 38.84 -5.21
CA PHE A 262 33.59 38.02 -4.53
C PHE A 262 34.57 38.88 -3.74
N ASN A 263 35.03 39.99 -4.32
CA ASN A 263 35.99 40.89 -3.67
C ASN A 263 35.38 41.60 -2.45
N ALA A 264 34.08 41.89 -2.47
CA ALA A 264 33.33 42.44 -1.34
C ALA A 264 33.16 41.43 -0.19
N SER A 265 33.14 40.14 -0.53
CA SER A 265 32.95 39.07 0.44
C SER A 265 34.11 38.97 1.43
N GLU A 266 33.84 38.36 2.59
CA GLU A 266 34.83 38.13 3.63
C GLU A 266 36.02 37.33 3.09
N ARG A 267 37.24 37.85 3.32
CA ARG A 267 38.47 37.17 2.91
C ARG A 267 38.68 35.95 3.81
N ARG A 268 38.44 34.76 3.28
CA ARG A 268 38.75 33.49 3.95
C ARG A 268 40.15 33.02 3.55
N PRO A 269 41.08 32.80 4.48
CA PRO A 269 42.41 32.30 4.17
C PRO A 269 42.32 30.87 3.66
N LYS A 270 43.09 30.57 2.63
CA LYS A 270 43.26 29.22 2.11
C LYS A 270 44.59 28.69 2.58
N PHE A 271 44.55 27.58 3.31
CA PHE A 271 45.74 26.94 3.86
C PHE A 271 46.30 25.98 2.81
N VAL A 272 47.59 26.12 2.49
CA VAL A 272 48.29 25.32 1.50
C VAL A 272 49.49 24.67 2.17
N MET A 273 49.69 23.38 1.94
CA MET A 273 50.80 22.62 2.49
C MET A 273 51.95 22.55 1.48
N LYS A 274 53.06 23.22 1.78
CA LYS A 274 54.29 23.17 0.98
C LYS A 274 55.47 22.66 1.82
N PRO A 275 56.44 21.95 1.21
CA PRO A 275 57.55 21.35 1.95
C PRO A 275 58.44 22.38 2.66
N GLY A 276 58.60 23.58 2.09
CA GLY A 276 59.45 24.66 2.62
C GLY A 276 58.83 25.56 3.69
N LEU A 277 57.60 25.28 4.15
CA LEU A 277 56.94 26.09 5.18
C LEU A 277 57.60 25.93 6.56
N SER A 278 57.51 26.99 7.38
CA SER A 278 57.94 26.95 8.77
C SER A 278 57.12 25.93 9.58
N ALA A 279 57.68 25.45 10.69
CA ALA A 279 56.97 24.51 11.57
C ALA A 279 55.64 25.08 12.09
N LEU A 280 55.58 26.39 12.35
CA LEU A 280 54.37 27.09 12.78
C LEU A 280 53.30 27.07 11.69
N GLU A 281 53.65 27.44 10.46
CA GLU A 281 52.71 27.43 9.33
C GLU A 281 52.21 26.01 9.04
N LYS A 282 53.10 25.01 9.05
CA LYS A 282 52.71 23.60 8.88
C LYS A 282 51.71 23.15 9.96
N ASN A 283 51.91 23.57 11.21
CA ASN A 283 50.97 23.27 12.30
C ASN A 283 49.62 23.96 12.10
N GLU A 284 49.59 25.21 11.64
CA GLU A 284 48.34 25.91 11.35
C GLU A 284 47.56 25.29 10.18
N VAL A 285 48.26 24.81 9.14
CA VAL A 285 47.66 24.04 8.04
C VAL A 285 47.02 22.76 8.57
N VAL A 286 47.70 21.99 9.42
CA VAL A 286 47.16 20.76 10.03
C VAL A 286 45.93 21.06 10.89
N LYS A 287 45.97 22.11 11.72
CA LYS A 287 44.81 22.55 12.51
C LYS A 287 43.64 22.99 11.63
N ALA A 288 43.91 23.69 10.51
CA ALA A 288 42.89 24.02 9.52
C ALA A 288 42.22 22.76 8.96
N THR A 289 43.00 21.72 8.65
CA THR A 289 42.45 20.44 8.19
C THR A 289 41.57 19.78 9.25
N TYR A 290 41.96 19.80 10.53
CA TYR A 290 41.13 19.26 11.60
C TYR A 290 39.80 20.00 11.76
N ARG A 291 39.82 21.35 11.70
CA ARG A 291 38.61 22.16 11.74
C ARG A 291 37.67 21.88 10.57
N GLN A 292 38.22 21.68 9.38
CA GLN A 292 37.43 21.34 8.21
C GLN A 292 36.79 19.95 8.31
N ILE A 293 37.57 18.92 8.66
CA ILE A 293 37.15 17.51 8.61
C ILE A 293 36.34 17.09 9.83
N PHE A 294 36.67 17.60 11.01
CA PHE A 294 35.99 17.27 12.28
C PHE A 294 35.05 18.39 12.76
N GLU A 295 34.88 19.43 11.96
CA GLU A 295 34.13 20.67 12.27
C GLU A 295 34.70 21.50 13.44
N ARG A 296 35.79 21.04 14.06
CA ARG A 296 36.40 21.63 15.25
C ARG A 296 37.85 21.17 15.41
N ASP A 297 38.62 21.92 16.17
CA ASP A 297 39.98 21.52 16.55
C ASP A 297 39.94 20.45 17.66
N ILE A 298 40.14 19.19 17.26
CA ILE A 298 40.15 18.03 18.16
C ILE A 298 41.43 17.95 19.01
N THR A 299 42.52 18.59 18.56
CA THR A 299 43.82 18.56 19.27
C THR A 299 43.73 19.42 20.53
N ARG A 300 43.18 20.62 20.40
CA ARG A 300 43.01 21.57 21.52
C ARG A 300 41.95 21.13 22.51
N ALA A 301 40.83 20.58 22.03
CA ALA A 301 39.68 20.27 22.89
C ALA A 301 39.81 18.94 23.64
N TYR A 302 40.40 17.91 23.02
CA TYR A 302 40.40 16.54 23.56
C TYR A 302 41.79 15.89 23.56
N SER A 303 42.85 16.63 23.18
CA SER A 303 44.20 16.09 23.03
C SER A 303 44.26 14.89 22.06
N GLN A 304 43.37 14.87 21.06
CA GLN A 304 43.32 13.82 20.04
C GLN A 304 44.12 14.27 18.82
N SER A 305 45.03 13.43 18.35
CA SER A 305 45.83 13.66 17.13
C SER A 305 46.16 12.34 16.44
N ILE A 306 46.42 12.38 15.13
CA ILE A 306 46.91 11.20 14.40
C ILE A 306 48.36 11.47 13.99
N SER A 307 49.24 11.35 14.98
CA SER A 307 50.64 11.81 14.91
C SER A 307 51.41 11.30 13.68
N TYR A 308 51.27 10.03 13.30
CA TYR A 308 51.99 9.49 12.15
C TYR A 308 51.57 10.15 10.81
N LEU A 309 50.29 10.48 10.64
CA LEU A 309 49.79 11.18 9.45
C LEU A 309 50.28 12.62 9.41
N GLU A 310 50.33 13.28 10.58
CA GLU A 310 50.88 14.63 10.68
C GLU A 310 52.35 14.68 10.26
N SER A 311 53.16 13.75 10.75
CA SER A 311 54.58 13.68 10.40
C SER A 311 54.77 13.43 8.91
N GLN A 312 53.98 12.51 8.33
CA GLN A 312 54.03 12.22 6.89
C GLN A 312 53.69 13.45 6.04
N VAL A 313 52.65 14.21 6.41
CA VAL A 313 52.26 15.39 5.64
C VAL A 313 53.22 16.57 5.87
N LYS A 314 53.76 16.74 7.08
CA LYS A 314 54.79 17.74 7.42
C LYS A 314 56.09 17.53 6.65
N ASN A 315 56.44 16.27 6.40
CA ASN A 315 57.61 15.88 5.62
C ASN A 315 57.37 15.85 4.11
N GLY A 316 56.11 16.00 3.67
CA GLY A 316 55.75 15.94 2.26
C GLY A 316 55.76 14.52 1.66
N THR A 317 55.79 13.47 2.49
CA THR A 317 55.71 12.08 1.99
C THR A 317 54.31 11.74 1.47
N ILE A 318 53.29 12.42 1.99
CA ILE A 318 51.92 12.39 1.48
C ILE A 318 51.45 13.80 1.18
N SER A 319 50.62 13.95 0.16
CA SER A 319 49.99 15.23 -0.18
C SER A 319 48.88 15.59 0.82
N MET A 320 48.41 16.84 0.77
CA MET A 320 47.29 17.28 1.60
C MET A 320 46.00 16.54 1.25
N LYS A 321 45.80 16.24 -0.04
CA LYS A 321 44.72 15.37 -0.52
C LYS A 321 44.76 13.97 0.13
N GLU A 322 45.92 13.35 0.19
CA GLU A 322 46.07 12.01 0.79
C GLU A 322 45.96 12.03 2.32
N PHE A 323 46.44 13.10 2.95
CA PHE A 323 46.22 13.34 4.38
C PHE A 323 44.71 13.42 4.69
N VAL A 324 43.94 14.21 3.93
CA VAL A 324 42.49 14.32 4.04
C VAL A 324 41.80 12.97 3.82
N ARG A 325 42.20 12.20 2.79
CA ARG A 325 41.66 10.86 2.52
C ARG A 325 41.83 9.93 3.72
N ARG A 326 43.04 9.86 4.28
CA ARG A 326 43.36 8.99 5.42
C ARG A 326 42.68 9.44 6.71
N LEU A 327 42.53 10.75 6.94
CA LEU A 327 41.74 11.27 8.05
C LEU A 327 40.28 10.84 7.95
N GLY A 328 39.67 10.92 6.77
CA GLY A 328 38.30 10.47 6.56
C GLY A 328 38.11 8.97 6.83
N LYS A 329 39.08 8.15 6.44
CA LYS A 329 39.04 6.69 6.65
C LYS A 329 39.40 6.27 8.08
N SER A 330 39.81 7.21 8.92
CA SER A 330 40.21 6.91 10.29
C SER A 330 39.03 6.41 11.14
N PRO A 331 39.28 5.54 12.14
CA PRO A 331 38.26 5.14 13.10
C PRO A 331 37.65 6.32 13.87
N LEU A 332 38.42 7.40 14.03
CA LEU A 332 37.99 8.63 14.70
C LEU A 332 36.89 9.33 13.90
N TYR A 333 37.07 9.49 12.59
CA TYR A 333 36.03 10.06 11.72
C TYR A 333 34.79 9.18 11.66
N GLN A 334 34.99 7.86 11.51
CA GLN A 334 33.88 6.90 11.49
C GLN A 334 33.02 6.97 12.75
N LYS A 335 33.64 7.03 13.94
CA LYS A 335 32.95 7.11 15.22
C LYS A 335 32.13 8.39 15.36
N GLN A 336 32.61 9.52 14.84
CA GLN A 336 31.95 10.82 14.99
C GLN A 336 30.88 11.09 13.91
N PHE A 337 31.17 10.76 12.65
CA PHE A 337 30.38 11.24 11.49
C PHE A 337 29.75 10.13 10.63
N TYR A 338 29.99 8.86 10.96
CA TYR A 338 29.38 7.72 10.25
C TYR A 338 28.46 6.90 11.15
N LEU A 339 28.98 6.29 12.22
CA LEU A 339 28.20 5.40 13.10
C LEU A 339 26.94 6.01 13.73
N PRO A 340 26.91 7.29 14.16
CA PRO A 340 25.71 7.87 14.77
C PRO A 340 24.68 8.37 13.75
N PHE A 341 24.86 8.11 12.46
CA PHE A 341 24.04 8.64 11.38
C PHE A 341 23.60 7.53 10.41
N ILE A 342 22.48 7.77 9.72
CA ILE A 342 22.09 6.96 8.57
C ILE A 342 22.98 7.28 7.35
N ASN A 343 23.11 6.35 6.40
CA ASN A 343 23.95 6.53 5.21
C ASN A 343 23.66 7.84 4.45
N SER A 344 22.38 8.22 4.29
CA SER A 344 22.01 9.47 3.62
C SER A 344 22.52 10.71 4.35
N ARG A 345 22.52 10.70 5.69
CA ARG A 345 22.98 11.84 6.50
C ARG A 345 24.51 11.86 6.59
N ALA A 346 25.16 10.71 6.70
CA ALA A 346 26.61 10.59 6.66
C ALA A 346 27.17 11.09 5.32
N LEU A 347 26.48 10.81 4.21
CA LEU A 347 26.80 11.36 2.89
C LEU A 347 26.75 12.89 2.87
N GLU A 348 25.67 13.50 3.36
CA GLU A 348 25.53 14.97 3.40
C GLU A 348 26.66 15.64 4.21
N LEU A 349 27.06 15.04 5.34
CA LEU A 349 28.19 15.53 6.15
C LEU A 349 29.53 15.31 5.45
N ALA A 350 29.72 14.20 4.72
CA ALA A 350 30.93 13.99 3.94
C ALA A 350 31.10 15.05 2.84
N PHE A 351 30.01 15.42 2.16
CA PHE A 351 30.02 16.53 1.19
C PHE A 351 30.47 17.86 1.82
N ARG A 352 30.02 18.16 3.04
CA ARG A 352 30.49 19.31 3.82
C ARG A 352 31.99 19.24 4.11
N HIS A 353 32.48 18.11 4.58
CA HIS A 353 33.87 17.96 5.03
C HIS A 353 34.88 17.92 3.88
N PHE A 354 34.61 17.12 2.85
CA PHE A 354 35.59 16.85 1.78
C PHE A 354 35.43 17.80 0.59
N LEU A 355 34.21 18.25 0.28
CA LEU A 355 33.95 19.16 -0.85
C LEU A 355 33.57 20.57 -0.41
N GLY A 356 33.34 20.83 0.88
CA GLY A 356 33.00 22.17 1.36
C GLY A 356 31.66 22.70 0.86
N ARG A 357 30.75 21.85 0.38
CA ARG A 357 29.40 22.23 -0.10
C ARG A 357 28.36 21.18 0.22
N GLY A 358 27.09 21.50 0.05
CA GLY A 358 26.01 20.50 0.05
C GLY A 358 25.90 19.78 -1.30
N PRO A 359 25.26 18.60 -1.34
CA PRO A 359 24.81 18.00 -2.59
C PRO A 359 23.95 18.97 -3.40
N SER A 360 24.08 18.92 -4.71
CA SER A 360 23.45 19.85 -5.64
C SER A 360 22.12 19.32 -6.16
N SER A 361 22.09 18.06 -6.62
CA SER A 361 20.96 17.42 -7.28
C SER A 361 20.52 16.13 -6.58
N ARG A 362 19.37 15.59 -6.99
CA ARG A 362 18.92 14.28 -6.51
C ARG A 362 19.80 13.16 -7.05
N GLU A 363 20.19 13.27 -8.31
CA GLU A 363 20.98 12.31 -9.06
C GLU A 363 22.38 12.17 -8.45
N GLU A 364 22.99 13.28 -8.05
CA GLU A 364 24.25 13.30 -7.31
C GLU A 364 24.13 12.53 -5.98
N VAL A 365 23.08 12.80 -5.20
CA VAL A 365 22.84 12.06 -3.95
C VAL A 365 22.66 10.57 -4.22
N GLN A 366 21.91 10.18 -5.25
CA GLN A 366 21.71 8.78 -5.61
C GLN A 366 23.02 8.08 -5.98
N LYS A 367 23.87 8.73 -6.80
CA LYS A 367 25.17 8.19 -7.22
C LYS A 367 26.05 7.89 -6.02
N TYR A 368 26.26 8.86 -5.13
CA TYR A 368 27.12 8.66 -3.95
C TYR A 368 26.47 7.76 -2.90
N PHE A 369 25.14 7.73 -2.82
CA PHE A 369 24.43 6.82 -1.92
C PHE A 369 24.60 5.35 -2.33
N ASP A 370 24.59 5.05 -3.62
CA ASP A 370 24.87 3.70 -4.15
C ASP A 370 26.31 3.26 -3.80
N ILE A 371 27.28 4.17 -3.96
CA ILE A 371 28.69 3.91 -3.59
C ILE A 371 28.83 3.59 -2.09
N VAL A 372 28.23 4.40 -1.21
CA VAL A 372 28.23 4.14 0.25
C VAL A 372 27.57 2.81 0.57
N SER A 373 26.45 2.50 -0.09
CA SER A 373 25.66 1.32 0.22
C SER A 373 26.39 0.03 -0.16
N ARG A 374 27.24 0.05 -1.20
CA ARG A 374 28.04 -1.10 -1.64
C ARG A 374 29.39 -1.20 -0.93
N GLY A 375 30.11 -0.07 -0.80
CA GLY A 375 31.50 -0.03 -0.37
C GLY A 375 31.76 0.63 0.98
N GLY A 376 30.70 1.04 1.69
CA GLY A 376 30.78 1.69 3.00
C GLY A 376 31.46 3.07 2.96
N LEU A 377 31.96 3.49 4.12
CA LEU A 377 32.57 4.82 4.31
C LEU A 377 33.84 5.02 3.46
N SER A 378 34.70 4.01 3.37
CA SER A 378 35.98 4.13 2.65
C SER A 378 35.77 4.42 1.17
N ALA A 379 34.85 3.71 0.53
CA ALA A 379 34.54 3.90 -0.89
C ALA A 379 33.93 5.28 -1.17
N LEU A 380 33.10 5.81 -0.26
CA LEU A 380 32.57 7.17 -0.36
C LEU A 380 33.67 8.22 -0.35
N ILE A 381 34.61 8.11 0.60
CA ILE A 381 35.68 9.09 0.74
C ILE A 381 36.59 9.07 -0.50
N ASP A 382 36.94 7.87 -0.98
CA ASP A 382 37.70 7.74 -2.22
C ASP A 382 36.96 8.39 -3.39
N ALA A 383 35.66 8.10 -3.56
CA ALA A 383 34.87 8.69 -4.64
C ALA A 383 34.74 10.22 -4.56
N LEU A 384 34.75 10.82 -3.37
CA LEU A 384 34.71 12.27 -3.19
C LEU A 384 36.08 12.91 -3.47
N VAL A 385 37.15 12.34 -2.91
CA VAL A 385 38.52 12.86 -3.03
C VAL A 385 39.10 12.65 -4.43
N ASP A 386 38.73 11.56 -5.10
CA ASP A 386 39.15 11.26 -6.49
C ASP A 386 38.27 11.94 -7.54
N SER A 387 37.26 12.72 -7.13
CA SER A 387 36.44 13.48 -8.06
C SER A 387 37.25 14.59 -8.74
N GLN A 388 36.94 14.86 -10.02
CA GLN A 388 37.54 15.98 -10.76
C GLN A 388 37.29 17.32 -10.05
N GLU A 389 36.10 17.49 -9.47
CA GLU A 389 35.77 18.69 -8.70
C GLU A 389 36.71 18.92 -7.51
N TYR A 390 37.11 17.87 -6.80
CA TYR A 390 38.06 18.02 -5.69
C TYR A 390 39.39 18.59 -6.19
N SER A 391 39.92 18.02 -7.28
CA SER A 391 41.18 18.45 -7.90
C SER A 391 41.09 19.88 -8.43
N ASP A 392 39.98 20.29 -9.03
CA ASP A 392 39.80 21.64 -9.58
C ASP A 392 39.79 22.74 -8.49
N TYR A 393 39.17 22.47 -7.33
CA TYR A 393 39.02 23.47 -6.25
C TYR A 393 40.16 23.49 -5.24
N PHE A 394 40.75 22.33 -4.96
CA PHE A 394 41.73 22.14 -3.89
C PHE A 394 43.10 21.66 -4.39
N GLY A 395 43.14 20.99 -5.54
CA GLY A 395 44.33 20.30 -6.03
C GLY A 395 44.81 19.26 -5.01
N GLU A 396 46.13 19.15 -4.85
CA GLU A 396 46.73 18.21 -3.90
C GLU A 396 47.34 18.87 -2.65
N GLU A 397 47.49 20.20 -2.66
CA GLU A 397 48.20 20.96 -1.62
C GLU A 397 47.27 21.77 -0.72
N THR A 398 46.07 22.14 -1.21
CA THR A 398 45.16 23.04 -0.47
C THR A 398 44.26 22.25 0.46
N VAL A 399 44.09 22.73 1.68
CA VAL A 399 43.10 22.20 2.63
C VAL A 399 41.69 22.52 2.10
N PRO A 400 40.74 21.56 2.12
CA PRO A 400 39.36 21.86 1.75
C PRO A 400 38.78 23.00 2.60
N TYR A 401 37.90 23.81 2.01
CA TYR A 401 37.29 24.96 2.67
C TYR A 401 35.81 25.07 2.33
N LEU A 402 35.02 25.64 3.25
CA LEU A 402 33.59 25.84 3.04
C LEU A 402 33.32 26.88 1.95
N ARG A 403 32.56 26.47 0.93
CA ARG A 403 32.15 27.26 -0.23
C ARG A 403 30.81 27.94 0.03
N GLY A 404 30.86 28.95 0.89
CA GLY A 404 29.71 29.75 1.32
C GLY A 404 29.35 30.91 0.38
N LEU A 405 28.42 31.74 0.82
CA LEU A 405 28.01 32.96 0.11
C LEU A 405 29.22 33.87 -0.13
N GLY A 406 29.33 34.42 -1.34
CA GLY A 406 30.41 35.33 -1.73
C GLY A 406 31.66 34.64 -2.29
N GLN A 407 32.00 33.43 -1.83
CA GLN A 407 33.17 32.68 -2.33
C GLN A 407 32.95 32.11 -3.74
N GLU A 408 31.73 31.64 -4.01
CA GLU A 408 31.31 31.13 -5.32
C GLU A 408 29.83 31.47 -5.59
N ALA A 409 29.42 31.31 -6.85
CA ALA A 409 28.02 31.44 -7.24
C ALA A 409 27.17 30.32 -6.62
N GLN A 410 26.21 30.69 -5.78
CA GLN A 410 25.34 29.75 -5.06
C GLN A 410 24.10 29.41 -5.89
N GLU A 411 23.71 28.13 -5.87
CA GLU A 411 22.46 27.72 -6.50
C GLU A 411 21.26 27.94 -5.57
N CYS A 412 20.13 28.37 -6.12
CA CYS A 412 18.91 28.57 -5.33
C CYS A 412 18.25 27.25 -4.91
N ARG A 413 18.54 26.15 -5.62
CA ARG A 413 17.93 24.82 -5.42
C ARG A 413 18.18 24.24 -4.02
N ASN A 414 19.39 24.41 -3.48
CA ASN A 414 19.80 23.90 -2.18
C ASN A 414 20.13 25.01 -1.17
N TRP A 415 19.66 26.24 -1.41
CA TRP A 415 20.01 27.43 -0.62
C TRP A 415 19.88 27.22 0.90
N GLY A 416 18.66 26.96 1.40
CA GLY A 416 18.43 26.74 2.84
C GLY A 416 19.25 25.58 3.42
N PRO A 417 19.18 24.37 2.82
CA PRO A 417 19.95 23.22 3.28
C PRO A 417 21.45 23.44 3.35
N GLN A 418 22.02 24.17 2.39
CA GLN A 418 23.45 24.45 2.38
C GLN A 418 23.86 25.42 3.50
N GLN A 419 23.06 26.47 3.76
CA GLN A 419 23.34 27.39 4.86
C GLN A 419 23.24 26.69 6.22
N ASP A 420 22.22 25.83 6.40
CA ASP A 420 22.08 25.04 7.62
C ASP A 420 23.23 24.03 7.81
N LEU A 421 23.72 23.45 6.71
CA LEU A 421 24.82 22.49 6.72
C LEU A 421 26.14 23.12 7.20
N PHE A 422 26.37 24.40 6.93
CA PHE A 422 27.61 25.07 7.33
C PHE A 422 27.64 25.48 8.82
N ASN A 423 26.55 25.31 9.55
CA ASN A 423 26.51 25.60 10.98
C ASN A 423 27.08 24.44 11.81
N TYR A 424 27.64 24.76 12.98
CA TYR A 424 28.07 23.78 13.99
C TYR A 424 26.91 22.89 14.49
N SER A 425 25.66 23.33 14.27
CA SER A 425 24.47 22.57 14.63
C SER A 425 24.15 21.42 13.67
N ALA A 426 24.81 21.35 12.50
CA ALA A 426 24.51 20.37 11.47
C ALA A 426 24.62 18.91 11.96
N PRO A 427 25.65 18.48 12.71
CA PRO A 427 25.74 17.10 13.21
C PRO A 427 24.63 16.68 14.18
N PHE A 428 23.92 17.63 14.80
CA PHE A 428 22.80 17.31 15.69
C PHE A 428 21.53 16.95 14.90
N ARG A 429 21.44 17.33 13.61
CA ARG A 429 20.35 16.90 12.73
C ARG A 429 20.59 15.46 12.28
N LYS A 430 19.69 14.56 12.68
CA LYS A 430 19.75 13.13 12.33
C LYS A 430 18.99 12.77 11.05
N VAL A 431 17.98 13.56 10.70
CA VAL A 431 17.16 13.38 9.49
C VAL A 431 17.89 14.00 8.28
N PRO A 432 17.98 13.29 7.14
CA PRO A 432 18.67 13.81 5.97
C PRO A 432 17.87 14.97 5.36
N GLN A 433 18.56 16.03 4.95
CA GLN A 433 17.94 17.28 4.50
C GLN A 433 17.87 17.39 2.98
N PHE A 434 18.88 16.94 2.26
CA PHE A 434 18.99 17.15 0.81
C PHE A 434 18.08 16.19 0.05
N ILE A 435 18.16 14.88 0.34
CA ILE A 435 17.33 13.89 -0.34
C ILE A 435 15.82 14.13 -0.12
N THR A 436 15.44 14.53 1.10
CA THR A 436 14.05 14.82 1.45
C THR A 436 13.56 16.08 0.73
N THR A 437 14.37 17.14 0.69
CA THR A 437 14.03 18.39 -0.01
C THR A 437 13.94 18.17 -1.53
N PHE A 438 14.91 17.49 -2.14
CA PHE A 438 14.91 17.22 -3.58
C PHE A 438 13.78 16.28 -4.00
N ALA A 439 13.44 15.27 -3.18
CA ALA A 439 12.27 14.44 -3.44
C ALA A 439 10.97 15.26 -3.33
N ALA A 440 10.87 16.14 -2.33
CA ALA A 440 9.69 16.96 -2.10
C ALA A 440 9.45 18.00 -3.21
N TYR A 441 10.49 18.49 -3.90
CA TYR A 441 10.30 19.34 -5.08
C TYR A 441 9.50 18.68 -6.20
N ASN A 442 9.64 17.35 -6.36
CA ASN A 442 8.97 16.58 -7.40
C ASN A 442 7.62 15.97 -6.94
N GLN A 443 7.36 15.93 -5.63
CA GLN A 443 6.15 15.38 -5.04
C GLN A 443 5.05 16.44 -4.84
N PRO A 444 3.77 16.06 -4.69
CA PRO A 444 2.71 16.97 -4.27
C PRO A 444 2.96 17.54 -2.86
N LEU A 445 2.13 18.50 -2.43
CA LEU A 445 2.20 19.03 -1.07
C LEU A 445 2.12 17.89 -0.04
N PRO A 446 2.97 17.91 1.00
CA PRO A 446 3.00 16.85 2.02
C PRO A 446 1.75 16.91 2.90
N ASP A 447 1.36 15.76 3.46
CA ASP A 447 0.36 15.72 4.54
C ASP A 447 0.98 16.19 5.86
N GLN A 448 0.84 17.48 6.15
CA GLN A 448 1.25 18.08 7.42
C GLN A 448 0.41 19.34 7.70
N HIS A 449 0.49 19.85 8.93
CA HIS A 449 -0.13 21.12 9.28
C HIS A 449 0.37 22.29 8.40
N PRO A 450 -0.50 23.26 8.02
CA PRO A 450 -0.13 24.37 7.13
C PRO A 450 1.04 25.24 7.59
N TYR A 451 1.28 25.29 8.90
CA TYR A 451 2.34 26.08 9.53
C TYR A 451 3.63 25.29 9.81
N GLY A 452 3.72 24.03 9.35
CA GLY A 452 4.86 23.15 9.52
C GLY A 452 4.55 21.91 10.38
N SER A 453 5.34 20.86 10.18
CA SER A 453 5.14 19.52 10.79
C SER A 453 5.11 19.50 12.32
N GLY A 454 5.79 20.44 13.00
CA GLY A 454 5.81 20.51 14.47
C GLY A 454 4.52 21.03 15.12
N ASN A 455 3.52 21.42 14.33
CA ASN A 455 2.26 21.98 14.82
C ASN A 455 1.12 20.96 14.94
N ASP A 456 1.28 19.74 14.41
CA ASP A 456 0.35 18.66 14.69
C ASP A 456 0.72 17.98 16.02
N PRO A 457 -0.23 17.77 16.95
CA PRO A 457 0.01 16.96 18.12
C PRO A 457 0.06 15.47 17.74
N LEU A 458 0.68 14.64 18.58
CA LEU A 458 0.55 13.20 18.48
C LEU A 458 -0.91 12.78 18.76
N GLU A 459 -1.48 11.92 17.90
CA GLU A 459 -2.88 11.47 17.99
C GLU A 459 -3.06 10.33 19.00
N ILE A 460 -2.84 10.67 20.27
CA ILE A 460 -2.93 9.79 21.45
C ILE A 460 -4.10 10.20 22.37
N GLN A 461 -4.47 9.30 23.29
CA GLN A 461 -5.63 9.50 24.17
C GLN A 461 -5.50 10.75 25.06
N PHE A 462 -4.34 10.98 25.67
CA PHE A 462 -4.09 12.11 26.57
C PHE A 462 -2.81 12.86 26.26
N GLY A 463 -2.74 14.12 26.70
CA GLY A 463 -1.57 14.97 26.59
C GLY A 463 -1.55 15.79 25.30
N ALA A 464 -1.12 17.05 25.42
CA ALA A 464 -0.86 17.92 24.28
C ALA A 464 0.63 17.82 23.90
N ILE A 465 1.02 16.65 23.40
CA ILE A 465 2.40 16.34 23.07
C ILE A 465 2.69 16.71 21.63
N PHE A 466 3.57 17.69 21.45
CA PHE A 466 4.10 18.09 20.15
C PHE A 466 5.56 17.65 20.06
N PRO A 467 6.01 17.11 18.90
CA PRO A 467 7.42 16.82 18.67
C PRO A 467 8.29 18.06 18.95
N LYS A 468 9.31 17.92 19.81
CA LYS A 468 10.20 19.03 20.17
C LYS A 468 11.12 19.38 18.99
N GLU A 469 10.94 20.57 18.45
CA GLU A 469 11.76 21.11 17.35
C GLU A 469 13.24 21.31 17.74
N THR A 470 13.58 21.41 19.03
CA THR A 470 14.95 21.71 19.50
C THR A 470 15.85 20.49 19.72
N ARG A 471 15.29 19.31 20.03
CA ARG A 471 16.08 18.10 20.36
C ARG A 471 16.46 17.30 19.11
N ASN A 472 15.64 17.37 18.07
CA ASN A 472 15.86 16.76 16.75
C ASN A 472 15.17 17.64 15.69
N PRO A 473 15.81 18.73 15.22
CA PRO A 473 15.18 19.68 14.33
C PRO A 473 14.85 19.03 12.99
N SER A 474 13.56 18.76 12.77
CA SER A 474 13.00 18.36 11.47
C SER A 474 12.03 19.44 10.98
N THR A 475 12.54 20.66 10.80
CA THR A 475 11.78 21.70 10.12
C THR A 475 11.59 21.28 8.68
N SER A 476 10.35 20.95 8.31
CA SER A 476 9.92 20.61 6.95
C SER A 476 8.95 21.67 6.43
N PRO A 477 9.41 22.91 6.18
CA PRO A 477 8.52 23.96 5.71
C PRO A 477 7.96 23.62 4.33
N ALA A 478 6.65 23.77 4.17
CA ALA A 478 5.99 23.63 2.87
C ALA A 478 5.10 24.86 2.60
N PRO A 479 5.09 25.38 1.37
CA PRO A 479 4.33 26.59 1.02
C PRO A 479 2.84 26.27 0.85
N PHE A 480 2.08 26.20 1.95
CA PHE A 480 0.62 26.07 1.90
C PHE A 480 -0.04 27.42 1.56
N GLY A 481 -0.83 27.43 0.48
CA GLY A 481 -1.70 28.54 0.13
C GLY A 481 -2.80 28.79 1.16
N LYS A 482 -3.46 29.94 1.08
CA LYS A 482 -4.62 30.29 1.93
C LYS A 482 -5.74 29.26 1.77
N ASP A 483 -6.04 28.91 0.52
CA ASP A 483 -7.18 28.07 0.14
C ASP A 483 -6.73 26.61 0.00
N THR A 484 -6.30 26.03 1.12
CA THR A 484 -5.84 24.64 1.19
C THR A 484 -6.73 23.85 2.15
N LYS A 485 -7.01 22.59 1.78
CA LYS A 485 -7.79 21.67 2.59
C LYS A 485 -7.04 20.35 2.73
N ARG A 486 -6.76 19.97 3.96
CA ARG A 486 -6.11 18.72 4.35
C ARG A 486 -7.08 17.56 4.19
N ILE A 487 -6.56 16.44 3.73
CA ILE A 487 -7.31 15.19 3.62
C ILE A 487 -7.36 14.56 5.00
N LEU A 488 -8.57 14.49 5.56
CA LEU A 488 -8.82 13.87 6.85
C LEU A 488 -9.53 12.53 6.66
N ILE A 489 -9.11 11.52 7.40
CA ILE A 489 -9.65 10.17 7.35
C ILE A 489 -10.71 10.02 8.45
N HIS A 490 -11.94 9.69 8.06
CA HIS A 490 -13.03 9.47 9.01
C HIS A 490 -12.74 8.24 9.90
N GLN A 491 -12.97 8.38 11.21
CA GLN A 491 -12.86 7.29 12.19
C GLN A 491 -14.16 6.50 12.27
N GLY A 492 -14.37 5.65 11.26
CA GLY A 492 -15.59 4.85 11.06
C GLY A 492 -15.68 4.42 9.60
N PRO A 493 -16.87 4.15 9.06
CA PRO A 493 -17.07 3.91 7.64
C PRO A 493 -16.57 5.10 6.80
N GLY A 494 -15.68 4.86 5.84
CA GLY A 494 -15.10 5.91 5.00
C GLY A 494 -16.12 6.68 4.15
N ILE A 495 -17.28 6.05 3.88
CA ILE A 495 -18.42 6.66 3.16
C ILE A 495 -19.07 7.82 3.92
N ASN A 496 -18.92 7.85 5.25
CA ASN A 496 -19.49 8.89 6.12
C ASN A 496 -18.56 10.11 6.24
N ASN A 497 -17.58 10.25 5.35
CA ASN A 497 -16.73 11.43 5.31
C ASN A 497 -17.56 12.69 4.96
N GLN A 498 -17.55 13.68 5.85
CA GLN A 498 -18.37 14.89 5.76
C GLN A 498 -18.05 15.78 4.55
N ASN A 499 -16.91 15.53 3.88
CA ASN A 499 -16.58 16.20 2.64
C ASN A 499 -17.42 15.70 1.45
N SER A 500 -17.71 14.40 1.39
CA SER A 500 -18.54 13.79 0.34
C SER A 500 -20.00 13.65 0.78
N ASN A 501 -20.25 13.39 2.07
CA ASN A 501 -21.58 13.23 2.64
C ASN A 501 -21.77 14.14 3.88
N PRO A 502 -22.09 15.44 3.69
CA PRO A 502 -22.30 16.37 4.81
C PRO A 502 -23.48 16.00 5.73
N ARG A 503 -24.47 15.23 5.22
CA ARG A 503 -25.64 14.80 6.00
C ARG A 503 -25.29 13.77 7.07
N ALA A 504 -24.20 13.02 6.89
CA ALA A 504 -23.74 12.02 7.84
C ALA A 504 -23.08 12.59 9.12
N ARG A 505 -23.03 13.92 9.31
CA ARG A 505 -22.40 14.54 10.49
C ARG A 505 -22.97 14.05 11.82
N GLY A 506 -24.29 13.85 11.89
CA GLY A 506 -25.00 13.34 13.07
C GLY A 506 -25.15 11.82 13.10
N GLU A 507 -24.62 11.09 12.11
CA GLU A 507 -24.65 9.63 12.10
C GLU A 507 -23.54 9.07 12.99
N PHE A 508 -23.89 8.10 13.82
CA PHE A 508 -22.92 7.44 14.70
C PHE A 508 -22.04 6.46 13.90
N PRO A 509 -20.75 6.36 14.24
CA PRO A 509 -19.77 5.62 13.42
C PRO A 509 -19.85 4.09 13.56
N GLY A 510 -20.82 3.55 14.32
CA GLY A 510 -21.02 2.12 14.52
C GLY A 510 -19.84 1.43 15.22
N THR A 511 -19.60 0.16 14.89
CA THR A 511 -18.53 -0.67 15.49
C THR A 511 -17.13 -0.33 15.01
N LEU A 512 -17.00 0.40 13.89
CA LEU A 512 -15.70 0.76 13.30
C LEU A 512 -15.12 2.07 13.87
N GLY A 513 -15.92 2.84 14.62
CA GLY A 513 -15.50 4.11 15.23
C GLY A 513 -15.42 4.06 16.75
N PRO A 514 -15.21 5.22 17.41
CA PRO A 514 -15.19 5.29 18.87
C PRO A 514 -16.59 5.06 19.47
N LYS A 515 -16.60 4.66 20.73
CA LYS A 515 -17.82 4.54 21.52
C LYS A 515 -18.42 5.93 21.76
N VAL A 516 -19.71 6.08 21.45
CA VAL A 516 -20.46 7.31 21.65
C VAL A 516 -21.22 7.24 22.98
N PHE A 517 -21.15 8.31 23.77
CA PHE A 517 -21.90 8.45 25.02
C PHE A 517 -22.96 9.53 24.86
N ARG A 518 -24.20 9.21 25.23
CA ARG A 518 -25.36 10.11 25.18
C ARG A 518 -26.06 10.13 26.53
N LEU A 519 -26.56 11.30 26.89
CA LEU A 519 -27.41 11.48 28.06
C LEU A 519 -28.88 11.47 27.62
N ASP A 520 -29.48 10.27 27.50
CA ASP A 520 -30.86 10.12 27.00
C ASP A 520 -31.95 10.28 28.10
N GLN A 521 -31.57 10.45 29.38
CA GLN A 521 -32.49 10.55 30.51
C GLN A 521 -32.19 11.79 31.36
N LEU A 522 -32.82 12.92 31.02
CA LEU A 522 -33.00 14.03 31.96
C LEU A 522 -34.33 13.80 32.70
N PRO A 523 -34.34 13.69 34.04
CA PRO A 523 -35.56 13.72 34.82
C PRO A 523 -36.13 15.14 34.78
N GLY A 524 -36.83 15.50 33.70
CA GLY A 524 -37.60 16.73 33.66
C GLY A 524 -37.59 17.52 32.36
N THR A 525 -37.79 16.92 31.19
CA THR A 525 -38.28 17.68 30.01
C THR A 525 -38.81 16.78 28.89
N ARG A 526 -39.90 16.05 29.14
CA ARG A 526 -40.84 15.65 28.09
C ARG A 526 -42.25 15.60 28.67
N GLY A 527 -43.17 16.31 28.02
CA GLY A 527 -44.46 16.74 28.55
C GLY A 527 -45.36 15.61 29.08
N LYS A 528 -46.19 15.97 30.06
CA LYS A 528 -47.43 15.32 30.52
C LYS A 528 -47.70 13.93 29.91
N LYS A 529 -47.09 12.89 30.49
CA LYS A 529 -47.52 11.47 30.61
C LYS A 529 -46.28 10.58 30.82
N SER A 530 -45.68 10.64 32.00
CA SER A 530 -44.85 9.53 32.50
C SER A 530 -45.58 8.93 33.71
N LYS A 531 -45.76 7.60 33.71
CA LYS A 531 -46.35 6.88 34.84
C LYS A 531 -45.41 7.02 36.04
N ALA A 532 -45.97 7.41 37.20
CA ALA A 532 -45.24 7.42 38.46
C ALA A 532 -44.65 6.03 38.73
N GLY A 533 -43.32 5.90 38.73
CA GLY A 533 -42.64 4.63 39.02
C GLY A 533 -41.35 4.31 38.24
N THR A 534 -40.88 5.14 37.30
CA THR A 534 -39.54 4.93 36.69
C THR A 534 -38.44 5.20 37.71
N SER A 535 -37.66 4.17 38.06
CA SER A 535 -36.69 4.21 39.16
C SER A 535 -35.53 5.18 38.89
N VAL A 536 -35.27 6.07 39.84
CA VAL A 536 -34.15 7.04 39.86
C VAL A 536 -32.79 6.37 40.06
N LYS A 537 -32.74 5.12 40.56
CA LYS A 537 -31.47 4.44 40.91
C LYS A 537 -30.62 4.00 39.71
N PHE A 538 -31.22 3.81 38.53
CA PHE A 538 -30.47 3.45 37.31
C PHE A 538 -29.93 4.67 36.56
N SER A 539 -30.47 5.88 36.78
CA SER A 539 -30.02 7.08 36.05
C SER A 539 -28.67 7.60 36.56
N GLU A 540 -28.41 7.52 37.87
CA GLU A 540 -27.17 8.03 38.50
C GLU A 540 -25.90 7.32 37.99
N SER A 541 -25.95 6.00 37.80
CA SER A 541 -24.82 5.26 37.21
C SER A 541 -24.55 5.65 35.75
N SER A 542 -25.59 6.04 35.01
CA SER A 542 -25.49 6.41 33.60
C SER A 542 -24.99 7.84 33.41
N THR A 543 -25.44 8.78 34.26
CA THR A 543 -24.95 10.17 34.29
C THR A 543 -23.48 10.20 34.70
N GLN A 544 -23.08 9.41 35.70
CA GLN A 544 -21.69 9.33 36.14
C GLN A 544 -20.76 8.78 35.04
N ALA A 545 -21.24 7.83 34.22
CA ALA A 545 -20.51 7.34 33.06
C ALA A 545 -20.34 8.44 31.99
N VAL A 546 -21.35 9.28 31.76
CA VAL A 546 -21.28 10.44 30.85
C VAL A 546 -20.31 11.50 31.39
N ILE A 547 -20.36 11.81 32.69
CA ILE A 547 -19.41 12.74 33.33
C ILE A 547 -17.97 12.26 33.12
N ARG A 548 -17.71 10.98 33.42
CA ARG A 548 -16.40 10.38 33.22
C ARG A 548 -15.96 10.41 31.76
N ALA A 549 -16.85 10.05 30.84
CA ALA A 549 -16.58 10.13 29.40
C ALA A 549 -16.26 11.56 28.96
N THR A 550 -16.93 12.56 29.51
CA THR A 550 -16.69 13.97 29.19
C THR A 550 -15.32 14.44 29.69
N TYR A 551 -14.90 14.04 30.90
CA TYR A 551 -13.54 14.30 31.37
C TYR A 551 -12.48 13.61 30.51
N LEU A 552 -12.69 12.34 30.15
CA LEU A 552 -11.81 11.61 29.24
C LEU A 552 -11.73 12.27 27.86
N GLN A 553 -12.81 12.85 27.36
CA GLN A 553 -12.78 13.56 26.09
C GLN A 553 -12.02 14.88 26.18
N VAL A 554 -12.38 15.75 27.15
CA VAL A 554 -11.85 17.12 27.25
C VAL A 554 -10.40 17.15 27.75
N PHE A 555 -10.06 16.31 28.73
CA PHE A 555 -8.72 16.25 29.34
C PHE A 555 -7.90 15.03 28.91
N GLY A 556 -8.49 14.06 28.20
CA GLY A 556 -7.80 12.82 27.79
C GLY A 556 -7.65 11.78 28.91
N ARG A 557 -7.86 12.18 30.17
CA ARG A 557 -7.64 11.36 31.37
C ARG A 557 -8.64 11.73 32.46
N ASP A 558 -8.78 10.85 33.45
CA ASP A 558 -9.41 11.21 34.70
C ASP A 558 -8.56 12.30 35.40
N VAL A 559 -9.24 13.35 35.86
CA VAL A 559 -8.62 14.51 36.49
C VAL A 559 -8.40 14.22 37.98
N TYR A 560 -7.38 14.84 38.60
CA TYR A 560 -7.15 14.68 40.03
C TYR A 560 -8.35 15.21 40.84
N GLU A 561 -8.55 14.70 42.05
CA GLU A 561 -9.73 15.04 42.86
C GLU A 561 -9.89 16.55 43.10
N GLY A 562 -8.80 17.25 43.39
CA GLY A 562 -8.79 18.72 43.56
C GLY A 562 -8.97 19.53 42.27
N GLN A 563 -8.95 18.88 41.10
CA GLN A 563 -9.14 19.51 39.79
C GLN A 563 -10.54 19.28 39.21
N ARG A 564 -11.37 18.45 39.85
CA ARG A 564 -12.75 18.19 39.42
C ARG A 564 -13.65 19.41 39.62
N GLN A 565 -14.50 19.67 38.65
CA GLN A 565 -15.48 20.76 38.68
C GLN A 565 -16.79 20.27 39.31
N LYS A 566 -16.77 20.02 40.63
CA LYS A 566 -17.93 19.46 41.37
C LYS A 566 -19.23 20.25 41.16
N VAL A 567 -19.15 21.59 41.11
CA VAL A 567 -20.33 22.45 40.88
C VAL A 567 -20.95 22.19 39.50
N ALA A 568 -20.13 21.99 38.46
CA ALA A 568 -20.63 21.71 37.12
C ALA A 568 -21.18 20.27 37.00
N GLU A 569 -20.58 19.32 37.72
CA GLU A 569 -21.06 17.93 37.80
C GLU A 569 -22.47 17.88 38.42
N ILE A 570 -22.67 18.52 39.58
CA ILE A 570 -23.97 18.59 40.27
C ILE A 570 -25.02 19.23 39.37
N LYS A 571 -24.68 20.30 38.65
CA LYS A 571 -25.61 20.94 37.70
C LYS A 571 -26.01 20.01 36.55
N LEU A 572 -25.10 19.19 36.05
CA LEU A 572 -25.42 18.20 35.01
C LEU A 572 -26.29 17.06 35.57
N GLU A 573 -25.98 16.59 36.78
CA GLU A 573 -26.75 15.55 37.47
C GLU A 573 -28.19 15.98 37.76
N ASN A 574 -28.36 17.25 38.15
CA ASN A 574 -29.69 17.86 38.35
C ASN A 574 -30.43 18.17 37.04
N GLY A 575 -29.73 18.18 35.90
CA GLY A 575 -30.27 18.55 34.59
C GLY A 575 -30.39 20.06 34.36
N ASP A 576 -29.72 20.89 35.15
CA ASP A 576 -29.68 22.35 34.99
C ASP A 576 -28.90 22.79 33.73
N ILE A 577 -27.95 21.94 33.29
CA ILE A 577 -27.12 22.17 32.12
C ILE A 577 -27.10 20.94 31.20
N SER A 578 -26.99 21.17 29.89
CA SER A 578 -26.79 20.09 28.91
C SER A 578 -25.34 19.57 28.92
N VAL A 579 -25.09 18.45 28.23
CA VAL A 579 -23.71 17.93 28.06
C VAL A 579 -22.85 18.96 27.32
N ARG A 580 -23.42 19.72 26.38
CA ARG A 580 -22.75 20.82 25.68
C ARG A 580 -22.32 21.94 26.63
N GLU A 581 -23.19 22.39 27.52
CA GLU A 581 -22.86 23.40 28.53
C GLU A 581 -21.85 22.87 29.55
N PHE A 582 -21.93 21.58 29.89
CA PHE A 582 -20.93 20.93 30.73
C PHE A 582 -19.53 20.90 30.07
N VAL A 583 -19.45 20.51 28.79
CA VAL A 583 -18.21 20.58 27.99
C VAL A 583 -17.68 22.01 27.93
N ARG A 584 -18.56 23.01 27.75
CA ARG A 584 -18.19 24.43 27.76
C ARG A 584 -17.61 24.86 29.11
N ALA A 585 -18.23 24.46 30.22
CA ALA A 585 -17.74 24.76 31.56
C ALA A 585 -16.35 24.15 31.82
N LEU A 586 -16.14 22.88 31.41
CA LEU A 586 -14.84 22.21 31.54
C LEU A 586 -13.76 22.89 30.68
N ALA A 587 -14.07 23.24 29.43
CA ALA A 587 -13.11 23.89 28.52
C ALA A 587 -12.77 25.34 28.93
N LYS A 588 -13.66 26.02 29.66
CA LYS A 588 -13.39 27.35 30.25
C LYS A 588 -12.75 27.30 31.63
N SER A 589 -12.57 26.12 32.21
CA SER A 589 -11.97 25.98 33.54
C SER A 589 -10.49 26.40 33.57
N ASP A 590 -10.03 26.83 34.75
CA ASP A 590 -8.63 27.17 34.96
C ASP A 590 -7.70 25.96 34.79
N VAL A 591 -8.19 24.76 35.10
CA VAL A 591 -7.44 23.51 34.89
C VAL A 591 -7.15 23.32 33.40
N PHE A 592 -8.15 23.50 32.55
CA PHE A 592 -7.99 23.39 31.10
C PHE A 592 -7.03 24.45 30.56
N ARG A 593 -7.17 25.71 30.99
CA ARG A 593 -6.29 26.81 30.59
C ARG A 593 -4.83 26.58 31.00
N LYS A 594 -4.57 26.11 32.22
CA LYS A 594 -3.22 25.81 32.71
C LYS A 594 -2.58 24.65 31.94
N MET A 595 -3.39 23.70 31.45
CA MET A 595 -2.90 22.52 30.76
C MET A 595 -2.67 22.72 29.26
N TYR A 596 -3.61 23.36 28.55
CA TYR A 596 -3.64 23.37 27.09
C TYR A 596 -3.56 24.75 26.45
N TRP A 597 -3.61 25.82 27.22
CA TRP A 597 -3.49 27.18 26.67
C TRP A 597 -2.17 27.84 27.05
N THR A 598 -1.89 27.91 28.36
CA THR A 598 -0.73 28.65 28.91
C THR A 598 0.64 28.11 28.46
N PRO A 599 0.90 26.78 28.45
CA PRO A 599 2.23 26.26 28.11
C PRO A 599 2.47 26.06 26.61
N LEU A 600 1.44 26.24 25.77
CA LEU A 600 1.50 25.94 24.34
C LEU A 600 1.61 27.20 23.50
N TYR A 601 2.27 27.07 22.35
CA TYR A 601 2.17 28.06 21.28
C TYR A 601 0.71 28.22 20.85
N VAL A 602 0.26 29.45 20.60
CA VAL A 602 -1.17 29.76 20.36
C VAL A 602 -1.78 28.88 19.25
N MET A 603 -1.08 28.63 18.14
CA MET A 603 -1.61 27.74 17.09
C MET A 603 -1.63 26.26 17.49
N LYS A 604 -0.64 25.80 18.26
CA LYS A 604 -0.63 24.45 18.83
C LYS A 604 -1.81 24.27 19.81
N ALA A 605 -2.10 25.29 20.61
CA ALA A 605 -3.24 25.31 21.51
C ALA A 605 -4.57 25.25 20.75
N ILE A 606 -4.76 26.09 19.73
CA ILE A 606 -5.99 26.11 18.92
C ILE A 606 -6.20 24.77 18.22
N GLU A 607 -5.17 24.22 17.57
CA GLU A 607 -5.25 22.91 16.91
C GLU A 607 -5.62 21.79 17.89
N TYR A 608 -5.03 21.80 19.09
CA TYR A 608 -5.34 20.79 20.12
C TYR A 608 -6.77 20.93 20.67
N ILE A 609 -7.20 22.15 21.00
CA ILE A 609 -8.56 22.44 21.50
C ILE A 609 -9.59 22.05 20.45
N HIS A 610 -9.33 22.37 19.18
CA HIS A 610 -10.18 22.01 18.05
C HIS A 610 -10.37 20.49 17.94
N ARG A 611 -9.28 19.70 18.08
CA ARG A 611 -9.34 18.24 18.10
C ARG A 611 -10.19 17.70 19.25
N ARG A 612 -10.08 18.28 20.46
CA ARG A 612 -10.82 17.83 21.65
C ARG A 612 -12.30 18.16 21.59
N LEU A 613 -12.66 19.34 21.09
CA LEU A 613 -14.05 19.80 21.08
C LEU A 613 -14.82 19.37 19.83
N LEU A 614 -14.20 19.35 18.65
CA LEU A 614 -14.84 18.96 17.38
C LEU A 614 -14.52 17.52 16.94
N GLY A 615 -13.60 16.84 17.61
CA GLY A 615 -13.22 15.48 17.25
C GLY A 615 -12.40 15.38 15.96
N ARG A 616 -11.85 16.48 15.45
CA ARG A 616 -11.04 16.49 14.22
C ARG A 616 -9.96 17.57 14.24
N PRO A 617 -8.87 17.40 13.49
CA PRO A 617 -7.96 18.49 13.20
C PRO A 617 -8.61 19.58 12.34
N THR A 618 -7.93 20.73 12.28
CA THR A 618 -8.34 21.80 11.37
C THR A 618 -8.14 21.38 9.91
N TYR A 619 -9.01 21.87 9.04
CA TYR A 619 -8.94 21.56 7.61
C TYR A 619 -7.80 22.27 6.92
N GLY A 620 -7.43 23.47 7.35
CA GLY A 620 -6.43 24.25 6.64
C GLY A 620 -6.25 25.63 7.20
N ARG A 621 -5.63 26.50 6.40
CA ARG A 621 -5.15 27.79 6.87
C ARG A 621 -6.27 28.78 7.18
N GLN A 622 -7.35 28.80 6.40
CA GLN A 622 -8.48 29.71 6.65
C GLN A 622 -9.13 29.49 8.02
N GLU A 623 -9.38 28.23 8.38
CA GLU A 623 -10.00 27.85 9.65
C GLU A 623 -9.09 28.23 10.83
N ASN A 624 -7.79 27.92 10.72
CA ASN A 624 -6.80 28.32 11.73
C ASN A 624 -6.71 29.84 11.91
N ASN A 625 -6.69 30.61 10.82
CA ASN A 625 -6.61 32.06 10.90
C ASN A 625 -7.86 32.65 11.56
N LYS A 626 -9.05 32.13 11.25
CA LYS A 626 -10.30 32.57 11.88
C LYS A 626 -10.23 32.42 13.41
N TYR A 627 -9.79 31.27 13.90
CA TYR A 627 -9.65 31.07 15.35
C TYR A 627 -8.48 31.86 15.94
N PHE A 628 -7.38 32.04 15.21
CA PHE A 628 -6.28 32.92 15.62
C PHE A 628 -6.74 34.36 15.82
N ASP A 629 -7.53 34.90 14.90
CA ASP A 629 -8.04 36.27 14.97
C ASP A 629 -9.00 36.46 16.16
N ILE A 630 -9.78 35.42 16.50
CA ILE A 630 -10.62 35.42 17.69
C ILE A 630 -9.75 35.35 18.96
N ALA A 631 -8.76 34.47 18.97
CA ALA A 631 -7.82 34.32 20.07
C ALA A 631 -7.05 35.61 20.37
N SER A 632 -6.54 36.28 19.34
CA SER A 632 -5.75 37.52 19.48
C SER A 632 -6.59 38.68 20.00
N LYS A 633 -7.87 38.75 19.64
CA LYS A 633 -8.77 39.84 20.06
C LYS A 633 -9.48 39.59 21.40
N LYS A 634 -9.89 38.35 21.67
CA LYS A 634 -10.82 38.02 22.77
C LYS A 634 -10.34 36.90 23.70
N GLY A 635 -9.22 36.24 23.40
CA GLY A 635 -8.63 35.19 24.23
C GLY A 635 -9.33 33.82 24.17
N LEU A 636 -8.94 32.92 25.07
CA LEU A 636 -9.34 31.50 25.10
C LEU A 636 -10.86 31.30 25.14
N TYR A 637 -11.57 32.01 26.02
CA TYR A 637 -13.00 31.76 26.25
C TYR A 637 -13.83 32.01 24.99
N ALA A 638 -13.49 33.03 24.21
CA ALA A 638 -14.15 33.31 22.95
C ALA A 638 -13.84 32.26 21.87
N VAL A 639 -12.65 31.64 21.88
CA VAL A 639 -12.31 30.53 20.98
C VAL A 639 -13.16 29.31 21.32
N VAL A 640 -13.27 28.96 22.61
CA VAL A 640 -14.13 27.85 23.08
C VAL A 640 -15.59 28.10 22.69
N ASP A 641 -16.10 29.31 22.90
CA ASP A 641 -17.47 29.66 22.51
C ASP A 641 -17.67 29.59 21.00
N ALA A 642 -16.71 30.08 20.21
CA ALA A 642 -16.79 30.04 18.75
C ALA A 642 -16.81 28.60 18.21
N ILE A 643 -16.09 27.68 18.85
CA ILE A 643 -16.07 26.26 18.48
C ILE A 643 -17.38 25.58 18.89
N ILE A 644 -17.81 25.75 20.15
CA ILE A 644 -19.01 25.06 20.67
C ILE A 644 -20.27 25.61 20.01
N ASN A 645 -20.35 26.90 19.69
CA ASN A 645 -21.51 27.50 19.01
C ASN A 645 -21.46 27.31 17.48
N SER A 646 -20.48 26.58 16.95
CA SER A 646 -20.42 26.29 15.53
C SER A 646 -21.56 25.38 15.09
N GLN A 647 -22.03 25.58 13.86
CA GLN A 647 -23.04 24.71 13.25
C GLN A 647 -22.57 23.26 13.18
N GLU A 648 -21.28 23.03 12.94
CA GLU A 648 -20.70 21.68 12.92
C GLU A 648 -20.80 20.96 14.26
N TYR A 649 -20.58 21.67 15.38
CA TYR A 649 -20.75 21.10 16.71
C TYR A 649 -22.21 20.71 16.95
N SER A 650 -23.15 21.61 16.63
CA SER A 650 -24.59 21.36 16.78
C SER A 650 -25.05 20.14 15.98
N GLU A 651 -24.62 20.01 14.72
CA GLU A 651 -25.02 18.92 13.83
C GLU A 651 -24.38 17.58 14.22
N ALA A 652 -23.17 17.58 14.77
CA ALA A 652 -22.44 16.36 15.11
C ALA A 652 -22.78 15.79 16.49
N PHE A 653 -22.94 16.67 17.49
CA PHE A 653 -23.10 16.25 18.89
C PHE A 653 -24.43 16.68 19.52
N GLY A 654 -25.04 17.75 19.01
CA GLY A 654 -26.24 18.35 19.61
C GLY A 654 -25.97 18.85 21.04
N GLU A 655 -26.96 18.68 21.92
CA GLU A 655 -26.89 19.08 23.33
C GLU A 655 -26.52 17.93 24.28
N ASP A 656 -26.76 16.68 23.87
CA ASP A 656 -26.79 15.51 24.77
C ASP A 656 -25.64 14.51 24.52
N THR A 657 -24.86 14.68 23.45
CA THR A 657 -23.80 13.75 23.07
C THR A 657 -22.44 14.27 23.52
N VAL A 658 -21.64 13.42 24.16
CA VAL A 658 -20.24 13.74 24.48
C VAL A 658 -19.44 13.77 23.18
N PRO A 659 -18.62 14.82 22.93
CA PRO A 659 -17.74 14.83 21.77
C PRO A 659 -16.85 13.59 21.70
N TYR A 660 -16.58 13.12 20.48
CA TYR A 660 -15.74 11.94 20.24
C TYR A 660 -14.83 12.17 19.04
N GLU A 661 -13.79 11.37 18.90
CA GLU A 661 -12.83 11.46 17.78
C GLU A 661 -13.49 11.03 16.46
N ARG A 662 -13.78 12.00 15.58
CA ARG A 662 -14.46 11.82 14.29
C ARG A 662 -13.47 11.64 13.13
N TYR A 663 -12.32 12.31 13.16
CA TYR A 663 -11.34 12.27 12.08
C TYR A 663 -9.90 12.17 12.60
N LEU A 664 -9.11 11.43 11.84
CA LEU A 664 -7.68 11.23 12.03
C LEU A 664 -6.91 11.77 10.83
N THR A 665 -5.64 12.10 11.04
CA THR A 665 -4.72 12.34 9.92
C THR A 665 -4.21 11.00 9.35
N PRO A 666 -3.78 10.95 8.08
CA PRO A 666 -3.07 9.79 7.53
C PRO A 666 -1.94 9.27 8.42
N GLY A 667 -1.13 10.16 8.99
CA GLY A 667 -0.08 9.80 9.95
C GLY A 667 -0.62 9.14 11.23
N GLY A 668 -1.75 9.61 11.76
CA GLY A 668 -2.40 9.00 12.92
C GLY A 668 -3.01 7.62 12.63
N VAL A 669 -3.64 7.45 11.46
CA VAL A 669 -4.15 6.14 11.02
C VAL A 669 -3.02 5.13 10.86
N ALA A 670 -1.93 5.53 10.19
CA ALA A 670 -0.73 4.71 10.04
C ALA A 670 -0.17 4.27 11.41
N SER A 671 -0.09 5.21 12.35
CA SER A 671 0.41 4.96 13.71
C SER A 671 -0.44 3.95 14.50
N ARG A 672 -1.73 3.77 14.14
CA ARG A 672 -2.65 2.82 14.80
C ARG A 672 -2.76 1.48 14.05
N LYS A 673 -2.81 1.50 12.71
CA LYS A 673 -3.12 0.33 11.88
C LYS A 673 -1.92 -0.39 11.28
N LEU A 674 -0.78 0.29 11.08
CA LEU A 674 0.42 -0.31 10.48
C LEU A 674 1.39 -0.85 11.53
N ARG A 675 0.89 -1.35 12.65
CA ARG A 675 1.70 -2.05 13.67
C ARG A 675 1.74 -3.55 13.36
N VAL A 676 2.85 -4.18 13.73
CA VAL A 676 2.96 -5.64 13.70
C VAL A 676 1.84 -6.22 14.59
N GLY A 677 1.01 -7.11 14.03
CA GLY A 677 -0.17 -7.68 14.68
C GLY A 677 -1.51 -6.97 14.39
N SER A 678 -1.50 -5.73 13.90
CA SER A 678 -2.72 -5.05 13.39
C SER A 678 -2.81 -5.06 11.88
N ILE A 679 -1.68 -5.24 11.19
CA ILE A 679 -1.64 -5.52 9.76
C ILE A 679 -2.23 -6.91 9.57
N ARG A 680 -3.28 -7.00 8.75
CA ARG A 680 -3.87 -8.28 8.39
C ARG A 680 -2.82 -9.12 7.63
N GLU A 681 -2.78 -10.42 7.87
CA GLU A 681 -1.77 -11.33 7.30
C GLU A 681 -1.80 -11.40 5.75
N ASP A 682 -2.90 -10.95 5.15
CA ASP A 682 -3.09 -10.84 3.69
C ASP A 682 -2.44 -9.59 3.07
N ILE A 683 -1.98 -8.62 3.88
CA ILE A 683 -1.40 -7.36 3.41
C ILE A 683 0.13 -7.42 3.50
N GLY A 684 0.78 -7.57 2.35
CA GLY A 684 2.23 -7.36 2.18
C GLY A 684 3.04 -8.64 1.96
N THR A 685 2.54 -9.78 2.41
CA THR A 685 2.99 -11.11 1.98
C THR A 685 2.12 -11.55 0.81
N LYS A 686 2.71 -12.04 -0.29
CA LYS A 686 1.94 -12.82 -1.27
C LYS A 686 1.29 -13.94 -0.48
N VAL A 687 -0.03 -13.88 -0.31
CA VAL A 687 -0.79 -15.02 0.19
C VAL A 687 -0.67 -16.07 -0.91
N GLU A 688 0.39 -16.89 -0.85
CA GLU A 688 0.33 -18.22 -1.40
C GLU A 688 -0.83 -18.86 -0.66
N ARG A 689 -2.02 -18.82 -1.28
CA ARG A 689 -3.14 -19.63 -0.80
C ARG A 689 -2.54 -21.02 -0.67
N GLU A 690 -2.59 -21.59 0.52
CA GLU A 690 -2.24 -22.99 0.73
C GLU A 690 -3.19 -23.81 -0.14
N ALA A 691 -2.79 -23.99 -1.40
CA ALA A 691 -3.51 -24.83 -2.33
C ALA A 691 -3.28 -26.24 -1.81
N THR A 692 -4.35 -26.94 -1.50
CA THR A 692 -4.28 -28.36 -1.22
C THR A 692 -3.50 -29.00 -2.36
N PRO A 693 -2.35 -29.64 -2.08
CA PRO A 693 -1.54 -30.15 -3.17
C PRO A 693 -2.36 -31.17 -3.95
N ARG A 694 -2.24 -31.17 -5.28
CA ARG A 694 -3.14 -31.91 -6.19
C ARG A 694 -3.31 -33.39 -5.85
N PHE A 695 -2.32 -34.02 -5.22
CA PHE A 695 -2.44 -35.41 -4.75
C PHE A 695 -3.45 -35.58 -3.60
N VAL A 696 -3.63 -34.57 -2.75
CA VAL A 696 -4.66 -34.52 -1.70
C VAL A 696 -6.04 -34.33 -2.33
N GLU A 697 -6.16 -33.49 -3.37
CA GLU A 697 -7.43 -33.30 -4.08
C GLU A 697 -7.89 -34.57 -4.80
N LEU A 698 -6.95 -35.31 -5.40
CA LEU A 698 -7.24 -36.59 -6.07
C LEU A 698 -7.56 -37.72 -5.07
N GLY A 699 -7.04 -37.65 -3.84
CA GLY A 699 -7.31 -38.62 -2.78
C GLY A 699 -8.52 -38.30 -1.91
N ASN A 700 -9.00 -37.05 -1.95
CA ASN A 700 -10.11 -36.60 -1.12
C ASN A 700 -11.45 -37.09 -1.66
N VAL A 701 -12.23 -37.68 -0.76
CA VAL A 701 -13.59 -38.10 -1.04
C VAL A 701 -14.49 -36.87 -1.11
N GLN A 702 -15.03 -36.57 -2.28
CA GLN A 702 -15.84 -35.35 -2.50
C GLN A 702 -17.27 -35.43 -1.93
N ALA A 703 -17.76 -36.63 -1.64
CA ALA A 703 -19.12 -36.84 -1.14
C ALA A 703 -19.15 -36.91 0.39
N ILE A 704 -20.11 -36.23 1.02
CA ILE A 704 -20.44 -36.40 2.44
C ILE A 704 -21.02 -37.81 2.59
N ARG A 705 -20.22 -38.72 3.16
CA ARG A 705 -20.66 -40.10 3.40
C ARG A 705 -21.50 -40.14 4.65
N THR A 706 -22.76 -40.51 4.48
CA THR A 706 -23.63 -40.79 5.62
C THR A 706 -23.28 -42.14 6.23
N GLU A 707 -23.60 -42.34 7.51
CA GLU A 707 -23.32 -43.60 8.20
C GLU A 707 -23.86 -44.85 7.48
N PRO A 708 -25.09 -44.86 6.90
CA PRO A 708 -25.58 -45.99 6.11
C PRO A 708 -24.72 -46.29 4.88
N GLU A 709 -24.20 -45.26 4.22
CA GLU A 709 -23.33 -45.42 3.05
C GLU A 709 -21.96 -46.00 3.43
N ILE A 710 -21.43 -45.59 4.59
CA ILE A 710 -20.21 -46.15 5.16
C ILE A 710 -20.43 -47.63 5.48
N GLN A 711 -21.54 -47.97 6.15
CA GLN A 711 -21.87 -49.36 6.48
C GLN A 711 -22.07 -50.23 5.23
N PHE A 712 -22.73 -49.71 4.19
CA PHE A 712 -22.87 -50.40 2.91
C PHE A 712 -21.51 -50.74 2.28
N ARG A 713 -20.59 -49.77 2.23
CA ARG A 713 -19.23 -49.97 1.69
C ARG A 713 -18.39 -50.91 2.54
N ILE A 714 -18.58 -50.93 3.86
CA ILE A 714 -17.91 -51.91 4.75
C ILE A 714 -18.41 -53.32 4.48
N ASN A 715 -19.71 -53.48 4.19
CA ASN A 715 -20.36 -54.77 3.98
C ASN A 715 -20.25 -55.31 2.54
N GLN A 716 -19.56 -54.61 1.64
CA GLN A 716 -19.42 -55.02 0.25
C GLN A 716 -18.53 -56.27 0.12
N GLY A 717 -18.88 -57.16 -0.83
CA GLY A 717 -18.11 -58.37 -1.14
C GLY A 717 -18.62 -59.64 -0.43
N VAL A 718 -17.84 -60.72 -0.53
CA VAL A 718 -18.13 -61.98 0.17
C VAL A 718 -17.92 -61.78 1.67
N SER A 719 -18.75 -62.40 2.50
CA SER A 719 -18.67 -62.23 3.95
C SER A 719 -17.26 -62.57 4.50
N LYS A 720 -16.78 -61.78 5.47
CA LYS A 720 -15.52 -62.03 6.19
C LYS A 720 -15.45 -63.41 6.86
N LYS A 721 -16.59 -64.11 7.01
CA LYS A 721 -16.64 -65.49 7.50
C LYS A 721 -15.71 -66.41 6.70
N ARG A 722 -15.53 -66.18 5.39
CA ARG A 722 -14.60 -66.97 4.55
C ARG A 722 -13.17 -66.94 5.08
N GLU A 723 -12.67 -65.77 5.47
CA GLU A 723 -11.32 -65.58 6.04
C GLU A 723 -11.24 -66.10 7.49
N GLN A 724 -12.34 -66.05 8.23
CA GLN A 724 -12.41 -66.41 9.65
C GLN A 724 -12.69 -67.90 9.91
N THR A 725 -13.03 -68.70 8.89
CA THR A 725 -13.34 -70.13 9.06
C THR A 725 -12.10 -70.91 9.49
N LYS A 726 -12.13 -71.52 10.69
CA LYS A 726 -11.05 -72.38 11.18
C LYS A 726 -11.21 -73.81 10.66
N VAL A 727 -10.16 -74.33 10.04
CA VAL A 727 -10.10 -75.72 9.55
C VAL A 727 -9.50 -76.62 10.64
N PHE A 728 -10.19 -77.71 10.98
CA PHE A 728 -9.72 -78.70 11.96
C PHE A 728 -9.15 -79.91 11.22
N LYS A 729 -7.84 -80.12 11.32
CA LYS A 729 -7.13 -81.25 10.70
C LYS A 729 -6.31 -81.99 11.76
N LEU A 730 -6.35 -83.32 11.72
CA LEU A 730 -5.50 -84.18 12.53
C LEU A 730 -4.10 -84.26 11.88
N VAL A 731 -3.11 -83.51 12.39
CA VAL A 731 -1.76 -83.39 11.80
C VAL A 731 -0.66 -84.01 12.67
N ALA A 732 -0.93 -84.30 13.96
CA ALA A 732 0.08 -84.70 14.95
C ALA A 732 -0.20 -86.08 15.56
N SER A 733 0.87 -86.71 16.08
CA SER A 733 0.86 -88.01 16.78
C SER A 733 -0.25 -88.09 17.83
N LEU A 734 -0.92 -89.24 17.92
CA LEU A 734 -2.12 -89.56 18.73
C LEU A 734 -1.99 -89.34 20.28
N ASN A 735 -0.91 -88.71 20.75
CA ASN A 735 -0.59 -88.51 22.15
C ASN A 735 -1.23 -87.25 22.77
N ASP A 736 -1.67 -86.27 21.96
CA ASP A 736 -2.35 -85.07 22.46
C ASP A 736 -3.87 -85.27 22.58
N LYS A 737 -4.30 -85.68 23.78
CA LYS A 737 -5.72 -85.93 24.10
C LYS A 737 -6.59 -84.67 24.04
N VAL A 738 -6.02 -83.49 24.27
CA VAL A 738 -6.79 -82.23 24.27
C VAL A 738 -7.11 -81.82 22.82
N ALA A 739 -6.11 -81.87 21.93
CA ALA A 739 -6.33 -81.61 20.51
C ALA A 739 -7.31 -82.60 19.89
N LEU A 740 -7.22 -83.89 20.25
CA LEU A 740 -8.16 -84.93 19.81
C LEU A 740 -9.59 -84.63 20.29
N GLY A 741 -9.77 -84.23 21.56
CA GLY A 741 -11.07 -83.81 22.09
C GLY A 741 -11.65 -82.59 21.37
N ILE A 742 -10.82 -81.62 20.96
CA ILE A 742 -11.26 -80.45 20.18
C ILE A 742 -11.72 -80.86 18.77
N ILE A 743 -11.01 -81.78 18.11
CA ILE A 743 -11.37 -82.30 16.78
C ILE A 743 -12.66 -83.10 16.85
N ILE A 744 -12.81 -83.98 17.84
CA ILE A 744 -14.04 -84.74 18.11
C ILE A 744 -15.21 -83.77 18.32
N GLY A 745 -15.03 -82.76 19.18
CA GLY A 745 -16.04 -81.73 19.39
C GLY A 745 -16.37 -80.93 18.13
N ALA A 746 -15.39 -80.66 17.26
CA ALA A 746 -15.61 -80.00 15.98
C ALA A 746 -16.38 -80.88 14.99
N ALA A 747 -16.08 -82.19 14.93
CA ALA A 747 -16.81 -83.16 14.13
C ALA A 747 -18.27 -83.28 14.58
N TYR A 748 -18.52 -83.30 15.89
CA TYR A 748 -19.88 -83.26 16.43
C TYR A 748 -20.64 -82.00 16.00
N ARG A 749 -20.02 -80.84 16.13
CA ARG A 749 -20.64 -79.57 15.70
C ARG A 749 -20.88 -79.50 14.20
N GLN A 750 -20.01 -80.10 13.38
CA GLN A 750 -20.20 -80.09 11.93
C GLN A 750 -21.35 -81.01 11.49
N ILE A 751 -21.38 -82.25 11.99
CA ILE A 751 -22.34 -83.26 11.56
C ILE A 751 -23.72 -83.03 12.17
N PHE A 752 -23.77 -82.66 13.46
CA PHE A 752 -25.02 -82.47 14.17
C PHE A 752 -25.44 -81.00 14.30
N GLU A 753 -24.68 -80.06 13.71
CA GLU A 753 -24.84 -78.59 13.79
C GLU A 753 -24.71 -77.97 15.20
N ARG A 754 -24.53 -78.80 16.24
CA ARG A 754 -24.45 -78.39 17.65
C ARG A 754 -23.66 -79.41 18.48
N ASN A 755 -23.24 -79.04 19.69
CA ASN A 755 -22.63 -79.99 20.62
C ASN A 755 -23.68 -81.03 21.05
N ILE A 756 -23.29 -82.30 21.16
CA ILE A 756 -24.20 -83.43 21.40
C ILE A 756 -24.66 -83.56 22.87
N GLU A 757 -23.85 -83.09 23.82
CA GLU A 757 -24.07 -83.22 25.28
C GLU A 757 -25.49 -82.88 25.77
N PRO A 758 -26.18 -81.84 25.26
CA PRO A 758 -27.49 -81.44 25.81
C PRO A 758 -28.67 -82.35 25.44
N TYR A 759 -28.52 -83.31 24.52
CA TYR A 759 -29.67 -84.08 24.00
C TYR A 759 -29.41 -85.58 23.77
N ILE A 760 -28.29 -86.10 24.27
CA ILE A 760 -28.04 -87.54 24.39
C ILE A 760 -28.26 -88.00 25.83
N VAL A 761 -28.93 -89.16 26.02
CA VAL A 761 -29.20 -89.75 27.34
C VAL A 761 -28.16 -90.81 27.71
N LYS A 762 -27.43 -91.35 26.73
CA LYS A 762 -26.32 -92.31 26.86
C LYS A 762 -25.17 -91.88 25.96
N ASN A 763 -23.92 -92.17 26.36
CA ASN A 763 -22.75 -91.93 25.51
C ASN A 763 -22.69 -92.99 24.39
N GLU A 764 -23.42 -92.74 23.29
CA GLU A 764 -23.53 -93.64 22.13
C GLU A 764 -22.22 -93.73 21.31
N PHE A 765 -21.32 -92.76 21.44
CA PHE A 765 -20.13 -92.63 20.59
C PHE A 765 -18.80 -92.92 21.27
N THR A 766 -18.79 -93.32 22.54
CA THR A 766 -17.55 -93.63 23.30
C THR A 766 -16.67 -94.65 22.59
N ALA A 767 -17.28 -95.61 21.90
CA ALA A 767 -16.57 -96.61 21.10
C ALA A 767 -15.86 -95.99 19.89
N LEU A 768 -16.50 -95.05 19.17
CA LEU A 768 -15.89 -94.36 18.03
C LEU A 768 -14.81 -93.38 18.49
N GLU A 769 -15.04 -92.67 19.61
CA GLU A 769 -14.04 -91.77 20.20
C GLU A 769 -12.78 -92.52 20.62
N SER A 770 -12.95 -93.68 21.26
CA SER A 770 -11.83 -94.53 21.68
C SER A 770 -11.07 -95.09 20.48
N ARG A 771 -11.78 -95.53 19.43
CA ARG A 771 -11.15 -96.03 18.19
C ARG A 771 -10.37 -94.94 17.46
N LEU A 772 -10.89 -93.72 17.42
CA LEU A 772 -10.17 -92.57 16.84
C LEU A 772 -8.95 -92.19 17.71
N GLY A 773 -9.10 -92.22 19.03
CA GLY A 773 -8.00 -91.97 19.98
C GLY A 773 -6.87 -93.00 19.92
N ASN A 774 -7.20 -94.26 19.62
CA ASN A 774 -6.23 -95.35 19.42
C ASN A 774 -5.61 -95.36 18.01
N GLY A 775 -6.11 -94.54 17.07
CA GLY A 775 -5.68 -94.55 15.67
C GLY A 775 -6.18 -95.74 14.86
N GLU A 776 -7.21 -96.45 15.34
CA GLU A 776 -7.82 -97.59 14.63
C GLU A 776 -8.73 -97.15 13.48
N ILE A 777 -9.16 -95.89 13.48
CA ILE A 777 -9.97 -95.27 12.43
C ILE A 777 -9.45 -93.88 12.08
N THR A 778 -9.66 -93.44 10.83
CA THR A 778 -9.35 -92.07 10.38
C THR A 778 -10.46 -91.08 10.75
N VAL A 779 -10.22 -89.77 10.63
CA VAL A 779 -11.27 -88.75 10.84
C VAL A 779 -12.42 -88.94 9.85
N LYS A 780 -12.11 -89.33 8.61
CA LYS A 780 -13.09 -89.71 7.59
C LYS A 780 -13.97 -90.88 8.04
N GLU A 781 -13.38 -91.96 8.55
CA GLU A 781 -14.13 -93.12 9.04
C GLU A 781 -14.92 -92.80 10.31
N PHE A 782 -14.39 -91.92 11.17
CA PHE A 782 -15.11 -91.39 12.32
C PHE A 782 -16.35 -90.61 11.87
N ILE A 783 -16.24 -89.74 10.87
CA ILE A 783 -17.36 -88.99 10.29
C ILE A 783 -18.39 -89.92 9.63
N GLU A 784 -17.95 -90.96 8.91
CA GLU A 784 -18.85 -92.00 8.37
C GLU A 784 -19.59 -92.72 9.50
N GLY A 785 -18.89 -93.05 10.59
CA GLY A 785 -19.44 -93.68 11.79
C GLY A 785 -20.49 -92.81 12.48
N LEU A 786 -20.24 -91.49 12.59
CA LEU A 786 -21.19 -90.54 13.15
C LEU A 786 -22.43 -90.37 12.26
N GLY A 787 -22.26 -90.30 10.95
CA GLY A 787 -23.37 -90.23 10.00
C GLY A 787 -24.25 -91.47 9.98
N CYS A 788 -23.66 -92.67 10.13
CA CYS A 788 -24.39 -93.94 10.15
C CYS A 788 -25.06 -94.26 11.49
N SER A 789 -25.07 -93.32 12.43
CA SER A 789 -25.62 -93.51 13.77
C SER A 789 -27.14 -93.40 13.83
N ASN A 790 -27.74 -94.06 14.82
CA ASN A 790 -29.17 -93.92 15.12
C ASN A 790 -29.53 -92.47 15.47
N LEU A 791 -28.61 -91.73 16.10
CA LEU A 791 -28.81 -90.32 16.43
C LEU A 791 -28.94 -89.44 15.18
N TYR A 792 -28.05 -89.63 14.19
CA TYR A 792 -28.13 -88.89 12.93
C TYR A 792 -29.42 -89.23 12.16
N GLN A 793 -29.82 -90.51 12.19
CA GLN A 793 -31.09 -90.94 11.61
C GLN A 793 -32.29 -90.26 12.28
N LYS A 794 -32.28 -90.12 13.61
CA LYS A 794 -33.37 -89.47 14.36
C LYS A 794 -33.47 -87.97 14.10
N GLU A 795 -32.34 -87.27 13.95
CA GLU A 795 -32.33 -85.81 13.82
C GLU A 795 -32.47 -85.32 12.37
N PHE A 796 -31.79 -85.96 11.41
CA PHE A 796 -31.66 -85.43 10.05
C PHE A 796 -32.24 -86.32 8.95
N TYR A 797 -32.71 -87.53 9.27
CA TYR A 797 -33.35 -88.43 8.32
C TYR A 797 -34.84 -88.63 8.57
N ALA A 798 -35.24 -89.07 9.77
CA ALA A 798 -36.63 -89.38 10.11
C ALA A 798 -37.61 -88.18 9.99
N PRO A 799 -37.25 -86.93 10.36
CA PRO A 799 -38.20 -85.82 10.33
C PRO A 799 -38.30 -85.11 8.98
N TYR A 800 -37.51 -85.50 7.97
CA TYR A 800 -37.36 -84.75 6.72
C TYR A 800 -37.55 -85.62 5.47
N PRO A 801 -38.08 -85.08 4.36
CA PRO A 801 -38.16 -85.80 3.09
C PRO A 801 -36.77 -86.01 2.47
N ASN A 802 -36.61 -87.03 1.62
CA ASN A 802 -35.32 -87.38 1.02
C ASN A 802 -34.60 -86.20 0.34
N THR A 803 -35.32 -85.27 -0.29
CA THR A 803 -34.74 -84.07 -0.90
C THR A 803 -34.08 -83.15 0.14
N LYS A 804 -34.73 -82.94 1.28
CA LYS A 804 -34.18 -82.20 2.43
C LYS A 804 -33.00 -82.94 3.06
N VAL A 805 -33.08 -84.27 3.15
CA VAL A 805 -31.97 -85.12 3.61
C VAL A 805 -30.74 -84.97 2.70
N ILE A 806 -30.94 -84.82 1.39
CA ILE A 806 -29.83 -84.64 0.42
C ILE A 806 -29.15 -83.28 0.62
N GLU A 807 -29.90 -82.18 0.75
CA GLU A 807 -29.28 -80.86 1.02
C GLU A 807 -28.57 -80.81 2.38
N LEU A 808 -29.12 -81.44 3.42
CA LEU A 808 -28.49 -81.52 4.73
C LEU A 808 -27.26 -82.43 4.69
N GLY A 809 -27.34 -83.58 4.02
CA GLY A 809 -26.20 -84.47 3.83
C GLY A 809 -25.03 -83.78 3.11
N THR A 810 -25.31 -83.11 1.99
CA THR A 810 -24.29 -82.33 1.27
C THR A 810 -23.75 -81.16 2.11
N LYS A 811 -24.58 -80.50 2.92
CA LYS A 811 -24.15 -79.48 3.90
C LYS A 811 -23.17 -80.06 4.92
N HIS A 812 -23.52 -81.15 5.60
CA HIS A 812 -22.72 -81.73 6.68
C HIS A 812 -21.43 -82.37 6.20
N PHE A 813 -21.49 -83.17 5.13
CA PHE A 813 -20.37 -84.00 4.68
C PHE A 813 -19.53 -83.35 3.58
N LEU A 814 -20.12 -82.54 2.69
CA LEU A 814 -19.39 -81.91 1.58
C LEU A 814 -19.16 -80.40 1.75
N GLY A 815 -19.77 -79.79 2.76
CA GLY A 815 -19.58 -78.38 3.08
C GLY A 815 -20.30 -77.42 2.12
N ARG A 816 -21.26 -77.90 1.32
CA ARG A 816 -21.92 -77.15 0.23
C ARG A 816 -23.36 -77.62 -0.03
N ALA A 817 -24.11 -76.86 -0.83
CA ALA A 817 -25.39 -77.30 -1.39
C ALA A 817 -25.21 -78.34 -2.52
N PRO A 818 -26.27 -79.04 -2.95
CA PRO A 818 -26.25 -79.87 -4.17
C PRO A 818 -25.93 -79.03 -5.42
N LEU A 819 -25.11 -79.57 -6.32
CA LEU A 819 -24.59 -78.88 -7.52
C LEU A 819 -25.66 -78.71 -8.59
N ASP A 820 -26.35 -79.80 -8.93
CA ASP A 820 -27.28 -79.88 -10.05
C ASP A 820 -28.37 -80.93 -9.82
N GLN A 821 -29.30 -81.03 -10.79
CA GLN A 821 -30.39 -82.00 -10.72
C GLN A 821 -29.91 -83.45 -10.84
N ALA A 822 -28.76 -83.70 -11.49
CA ALA A 822 -28.20 -85.03 -11.64
C ALA A 822 -27.71 -85.58 -10.30
N GLU A 823 -27.05 -84.74 -9.48
CA GLU A 823 -26.63 -85.08 -8.13
C GLU A 823 -27.83 -85.39 -7.22
N ILE A 824 -28.89 -84.57 -7.26
CA ILE A 824 -30.13 -84.81 -6.50
C ILE A 824 -30.77 -86.14 -6.91
N ARG A 825 -30.88 -86.42 -8.22
CA ARG A 825 -31.43 -87.69 -8.72
C ARG A 825 -30.60 -88.89 -8.27
N LYS A 826 -29.27 -88.79 -8.39
CA LYS A 826 -28.32 -89.84 -7.96
C LYS A 826 -28.50 -90.18 -6.48
N TYR A 827 -28.51 -89.17 -5.61
CA TYR A 827 -28.65 -89.42 -4.17
C TYR A 827 -30.06 -89.85 -3.77
N ASN A 828 -31.10 -89.35 -4.43
CA ASN A 828 -32.46 -89.79 -4.18
C ASN A 828 -32.65 -91.27 -4.53
N GLN A 829 -32.04 -91.74 -5.63
CA GLN A 829 -32.04 -93.15 -6.00
C GLN A 829 -31.31 -94.03 -4.96
N ILE A 830 -30.17 -93.57 -4.44
CA ILE A 830 -29.42 -94.28 -3.39
C ILE A 830 -30.24 -94.37 -2.09
N LEU A 831 -30.85 -93.27 -1.67
CA LEU A 831 -31.71 -93.22 -0.49
C LEU A 831 -32.93 -94.14 -0.62
N ALA A 832 -33.57 -94.16 -1.80
CA ALA A 832 -34.74 -94.98 -2.06
C ALA A 832 -34.44 -96.49 -2.11
N THR A 833 -33.24 -96.90 -2.57
CA THR A 833 -32.91 -98.32 -2.80
C THR A 833 -32.09 -98.96 -1.68
N GLN A 834 -31.17 -98.21 -1.06
CA GLN A 834 -30.17 -98.75 -0.12
C GLN A 834 -30.19 -98.07 1.26
N GLY A 835 -30.97 -96.99 1.42
CA GLY A 835 -31.15 -96.28 2.68
C GLY A 835 -29.98 -95.35 3.09
N LEU A 836 -30.08 -94.81 4.31
CA LEU A 836 -29.20 -93.73 4.83
C LEU A 836 -27.71 -94.09 4.87
N ARG A 837 -27.36 -95.32 5.28
CA ARG A 837 -25.96 -95.74 5.44
C ARG A 837 -25.21 -95.75 4.09
N ALA A 838 -25.87 -96.21 3.03
CA ALA A 838 -25.31 -96.18 1.68
C ALA A 838 -25.17 -94.76 1.13
N PHE A 839 -26.14 -93.88 1.42
CA PHE A 839 -26.09 -92.47 1.04
C PHE A 839 -24.88 -91.73 1.63
N ILE A 840 -24.61 -91.92 2.93
CA ILE A 840 -23.47 -91.28 3.61
C ILE A 840 -22.15 -91.84 3.09
N ARG A 841 -22.05 -93.16 2.94
CA ARG A 841 -20.86 -93.80 2.36
C ARG A 841 -20.58 -93.30 0.94
N ALA A 842 -21.62 -93.05 0.14
CA ALA A 842 -21.49 -92.51 -1.22
C ALA A 842 -20.97 -91.05 -1.25
N MET A 843 -21.23 -90.25 -0.22
CA MET A 843 -20.69 -88.89 -0.09
C MET A 843 -19.26 -88.89 0.44
N VAL A 844 -18.99 -89.63 1.52
CA VAL A 844 -17.68 -89.64 2.20
C VAL A 844 -16.61 -90.31 1.34
N ASN A 845 -16.97 -91.30 0.52
CA ASN A 845 -16.06 -91.93 -0.45
C ASN A 845 -16.08 -91.27 -1.84
N SER A 846 -16.72 -90.12 -1.99
CA SER A 846 -16.68 -89.38 -3.25
C SER A 846 -15.27 -88.81 -3.51
N PRO A 847 -14.85 -88.69 -4.78
CA PRO A 847 -13.57 -88.06 -5.11
C PRO A 847 -13.51 -86.59 -4.63
N GLU A 848 -14.65 -85.91 -4.55
CA GLU A 848 -14.72 -84.55 -4.04
C GLU A 848 -14.38 -84.46 -2.54
N TYR A 849 -14.93 -85.36 -1.72
CA TYR A 849 -14.66 -85.37 -0.29
C TYR A 849 -13.16 -85.54 -0.03
N ILE A 850 -12.52 -86.47 -0.75
CA ILE A 850 -11.09 -86.74 -0.64
C ILE A 850 -10.26 -85.53 -1.08
N GLN A 851 -10.63 -84.86 -2.18
CA GLN A 851 -9.93 -83.66 -2.66
C GLN A 851 -10.10 -82.45 -1.72
N ALA A 852 -11.27 -82.28 -1.11
CA ALA A 852 -11.58 -81.11 -0.28
C ALA A 852 -11.10 -81.25 1.17
N PHE A 853 -11.13 -82.46 1.74
CA PHE A 853 -10.90 -82.69 3.17
C PHE A 853 -9.81 -83.72 3.48
N SER A 854 -9.33 -84.51 2.50
CA SER A 854 -8.48 -85.68 2.76
C SER A 854 -9.07 -86.62 3.84
N GLU A 855 -8.29 -87.52 4.42
CA GLU A 855 -8.79 -88.47 5.45
C GLU A 855 -8.77 -87.90 6.88
N ASP A 856 -8.12 -86.75 7.07
CA ASP A 856 -7.75 -86.20 8.38
C ASP A 856 -8.46 -84.88 8.73
N THR A 857 -9.20 -84.28 7.80
CA THR A 857 -9.83 -82.97 8.02
C THR A 857 -11.32 -83.12 8.28
N VAL A 858 -11.82 -82.39 9.27
CA VAL A 858 -13.26 -82.28 9.51
C VAL A 858 -13.87 -81.38 8.42
N PRO A 859 -15.00 -81.78 7.79
CA PRO A 859 -15.72 -80.94 6.85
C PRO A 859 -16.03 -79.56 7.45
N TYR A 860 -15.99 -78.54 6.60
CA TYR A 860 -16.23 -77.17 6.99
C TYR A 860 -17.05 -76.46 5.91
N ASN A 861 -17.66 -75.32 6.26
CA ASN A 861 -18.42 -74.51 5.31
C ASN A 861 -17.52 -73.99 4.18
N ARG A 862 -17.78 -74.44 2.95
CA ARG A 862 -17.05 -74.01 1.75
C ARG A 862 -17.81 -72.89 1.07
N PHE A 863 -17.09 -71.96 0.45
CA PHE A 863 -17.66 -70.88 -0.36
C PHE A 863 -17.39 -71.17 -1.86
N PRO A 864 -18.17 -72.08 -2.50
CA PRO A 864 -17.93 -72.47 -3.89
C PRO A 864 -18.22 -71.31 -4.84
N THR A 865 -17.38 -71.12 -5.86
CA THR A 865 -17.58 -70.09 -6.90
C THR A 865 -18.22 -70.66 -8.18
N LEU A 866 -17.99 -71.93 -8.47
CA LEU A 866 -18.54 -72.66 -9.62
C LEU A 866 -19.17 -73.97 -9.12
N PRO A 867 -20.36 -74.38 -9.61
CA PRO A 867 -21.30 -73.70 -10.52
C PRO A 867 -22.00 -72.46 -9.90
N ALA A 868 -22.52 -71.55 -10.74
CA ALA A 868 -23.02 -70.22 -10.33
C ALA A 868 -24.15 -70.23 -9.28
N ALA A 869 -25.03 -71.24 -9.30
CA ALA A 869 -26.11 -71.38 -8.33
C ALA A 869 -25.64 -71.88 -6.96
N ASN A 870 -24.41 -72.41 -6.86
CA ASN A 870 -23.95 -73.09 -5.66
C ASN A 870 -23.57 -72.13 -4.52
N PHE A 871 -22.98 -70.97 -4.83
CA PHE A 871 -22.67 -69.94 -3.83
C PHE A 871 -23.92 -69.44 -3.07
N PRO A 872 -24.97 -68.92 -3.74
CA PRO A 872 -26.15 -68.42 -3.03
C PRO A 872 -26.91 -69.53 -2.30
N ASN A 873 -26.98 -70.74 -2.86
CA ASN A 873 -27.68 -71.86 -2.21
C ASN A 873 -26.94 -72.33 -0.95
N THR A 874 -25.60 -72.44 -1.01
CA THR A 874 -24.78 -72.78 0.16
C THR A 874 -24.89 -71.70 1.23
N GLN A 875 -24.88 -70.42 0.84
CA GLN A 875 -25.03 -69.32 1.80
C GLN A 875 -26.42 -69.32 2.47
N LYS A 876 -27.49 -69.67 1.73
CA LYS A 876 -28.83 -69.85 2.31
C LYS A 876 -28.84 -70.99 3.33
N LEU A 877 -28.26 -72.16 3.00
CA LEU A 877 -28.21 -73.33 3.90
C LEU A 877 -27.44 -73.06 5.20
N TYR A 878 -26.30 -72.36 5.12
CA TYR A 878 -25.46 -72.07 6.28
C TYR A 878 -25.89 -70.85 7.09
N ASN A 879 -26.70 -69.94 6.50
CA ASN A 879 -27.32 -68.85 7.24
C ASN A 879 -28.63 -69.27 7.94
N GLN A 880 -29.23 -70.40 7.55
CA GLN A 880 -30.38 -70.96 8.24
C GLN A 880 -29.93 -71.71 9.51
N LEU A 881 -30.56 -71.40 10.64
CA LEU A 881 -30.33 -72.10 11.91
C LEU A 881 -31.02 -73.48 11.91
N THR A 882 -30.54 -74.38 12.76
CA THR A 882 -31.17 -75.69 12.95
C THR A 882 -32.64 -75.55 13.32
N LYS A 883 -33.52 -76.23 12.59
CA LYS A 883 -34.98 -76.22 12.80
C LYS A 883 -35.62 -74.82 12.70
N GLN A 884 -34.97 -73.86 12.02
CA GLN A 884 -35.54 -72.52 11.80
C GLN A 884 -36.87 -72.61 11.04
N ASN A 885 -36.87 -73.24 9.86
CA ASN A 885 -38.04 -73.54 9.04
C ASN A 885 -37.94 -74.96 8.45
N GLN A 886 -39.06 -75.52 7.98
CA GLN A 886 -39.10 -76.83 7.29
C GLN A 886 -38.93 -76.72 5.76
N ASP A 887 -38.81 -75.50 5.22
CA ASP A 887 -38.70 -75.25 3.78
C ASP A 887 -37.44 -75.88 3.18
N ILE A 888 -37.55 -76.42 1.97
CA ILE A 888 -36.41 -77.01 1.23
C ILE A 888 -35.74 -75.88 0.44
N VAL A 889 -34.41 -75.70 0.62
CA VAL A 889 -33.67 -74.62 -0.06
C VAL A 889 -33.43 -74.97 -1.52
N VAL A 890 -33.15 -76.24 -1.81
CA VAL A 890 -32.96 -76.75 -3.17
C VAL A 890 -33.91 -77.93 -3.42
N PRO A 891 -35.20 -77.69 -3.77
CA PRO A 891 -36.14 -78.78 -4.03
C PRO A 891 -35.82 -79.52 -5.34
N SER A 892 -35.54 -78.76 -6.40
CA SER A 892 -35.06 -79.20 -7.70
C SER A 892 -34.53 -78.01 -8.49
N PHE A 893 -33.72 -78.25 -9.50
CA PHE A 893 -33.39 -77.23 -10.49
C PHE A 893 -34.46 -77.20 -11.58
N GLU A 894 -34.73 -76.01 -12.13
CA GLU A 894 -35.68 -75.84 -13.23
C GLU A 894 -35.24 -76.67 -14.45
N PRO A 895 -36.19 -77.30 -15.17
CA PRO A 895 -35.87 -78.10 -16.34
C PRO A 895 -35.29 -77.22 -17.45
N VAL A 896 -34.05 -77.46 -17.82
CA VAL A 896 -33.41 -76.80 -18.96
C VAL A 896 -33.88 -77.50 -20.24
N GLN A 897 -34.45 -76.74 -21.19
CA GLN A 897 -34.78 -77.29 -22.51
C GLN A 897 -33.51 -77.76 -23.24
N PRO A 898 -33.44 -78.99 -23.76
CA PRO A 898 -32.29 -79.44 -24.54
C PRO A 898 -32.17 -78.59 -25.80
N ARG A 899 -30.97 -78.08 -26.11
CA ARG A 899 -30.71 -77.19 -27.27
C ARG A 899 -30.67 -77.92 -28.63
N LEU A 900 -31.41 -79.01 -28.80
CA LEU A 900 -31.47 -79.79 -30.05
C LEU A 900 -32.93 -80.16 -30.37
N ASP A 901 -33.52 -79.42 -31.32
CA ASP A 901 -34.79 -79.78 -31.96
C ASP A 901 -34.54 -80.69 -33.16
N ILE A 902 -35.03 -81.93 -33.10
CA ILE A 902 -35.18 -82.83 -34.25
C ILE A 902 -36.54 -82.50 -34.89
N PRO A 903 -36.63 -82.10 -36.18
CA PRO A 903 -37.88 -81.54 -36.72
C PRO A 903 -38.80 -82.61 -37.36
N ARG A 904 -40.11 -82.38 -37.18
CA ARG A 904 -41.26 -82.86 -37.99
C ARG A 904 -41.78 -84.29 -37.78
N VAL A 905 -42.93 -84.40 -37.11
CA VAL A 905 -44.13 -85.07 -37.65
C VAL A 905 -45.39 -84.29 -37.18
N PRO A 906 -46.45 -84.12 -37.99
CA PRO A 906 -47.45 -83.07 -37.75
C PRO A 906 -48.82 -83.56 -37.25
N VAL A 907 -49.62 -82.57 -36.83
CA VAL A 907 -51.09 -82.49 -36.74
C VAL A 907 -51.78 -83.04 -35.48
N LEU A 908 -52.47 -82.20 -34.70
CA LEU A 908 -53.93 -81.91 -34.81
C LEU A 908 -54.47 -81.21 -33.54
N SER A 909 -55.04 -80.01 -33.73
CA SER A 909 -56.27 -79.49 -33.10
C SER A 909 -56.34 -79.27 -31.57
N THR A 910 -57.06 -78.32 -30.98
CA THR A 910 -57.88 -77.16 -31.39
C THR A 910 -58.23 -76.42 -30.08
N THR A 911 -58.72 -75.19 -30.20
CA THR A 911 -59.58 -74.45 -29.23
C THR A 911 -58.92 -73.63 -28.10
N SER A 912 -59.00 -72.30 -28.31
CA SER A 912 -59.54 -71.26 -27.42
C SER A 912 -59.03 -71.12 -25.99
N SER A 913 -58.45 -69.96 -25.66
CA SER A 913 -59.09 -68.86 -24.90
C SER A 913 -58.06 -67.79 -24.52
N GLU A 914 -58.56 -66.58 -24.27
CA GLU A 914 -57.89 -65.28 -24.23
C GLU A 914 -56.64 -65.14 -23.32
N PRO A 915 -55.74 -64.17 -23.62
CA PRO A 915 -54.76 -63.66 -22.66
C PRO A 915 -55.43 -62.63 -21.72
N VAL A 916 -54.88 -62.43 -20.51
CA VAL A 916 -55.22 -61.46 -19.42
C VAL A 916 -55.41 -62.29 -18.12
N GLU A 917 -54.70 -62.16 -17.00
CA GLU A 917 -53.97 -61.08 -16.32
C GLU A 917 -52.71 -61.61 -15.62
N LEU A 918 -51.59 -60.89 -15.74
CA LEU A 918 -50.46 -60.98 -14.79
C LEU A 918 -50.57 -59.79 -13.84
N GLY A 919 -51.28 -60.02 -12.72
CA GLY A 919 -51.43 -59.08 -11.63
C GLY A 919 -50.52 -59.41 -10.44
N ARG A 920 -49.58 -58.49 -10.19
CA ARG A 920 -48.86 -58.22 -8.94
C ARG A 920 -47.73 -59.18 -8.50
N SER A 921 -46.51 -58.65 -8.56
CA SER A 921 -45.67 -58.58 -7.37
C SER A 921 -44.97 -57.21 -7.28
N MET A 922 -45.19 -56.58 -6.12
CA MET A 922 -44.46 -55.43 -5.61
C MET A 922 -43.18 -55.91 -4.92
N ASN A 923 -42.17 -55.03 -4.98
CA ASN A 923 -41.16 -54.74 -3.96
C ASN A 923 -40.14 -55.82 -3.54
N GLY A 924 -38.88 -55.52 -3.88
CA GLY A 924 -37.70 -55.96 -3.13
C GLY A 924 -36.40 -55.75 -3.91
N SER A 925 -35.54 -54.86 -3.41
CA SER A 925 -34.11 -54.69 -3.75
C SER A 925 -33.37 -56.02 -3.98
N HIS A 926 -32.34 -56.21 -4.80
CA HIS A 926 -31.34 -55.37 -5.47
C HIS A 926 -30.66 -56.28 -6.52
N GLY A 927 -30.07 -55.72 -7.56
CA GLY A 927 -29.16 -56.49 -8.42
C GLY A 927 -28.61 -55.70 -9.60
N GLN A 928 -27.53 -54.96 -9.37
CA GLN A 928 -26.66 -54.43 -10.42
C GLN A 928 -26.08 -55.57 -11.28
N SER A 929 -26.11 -55.39 -12.59
CA SER A 929 -25.06 -55.90 -13.47
C SER A 929 -24.59 -54.75 -14.36
N VAL A 930 -23.43 -54.21 -13.99
CA VAL A 930 -22.37 -53.65 -14.86
C VAL A 930 -22.83 -53.08 -16.20
N GLU A 931 -22.88 -51.76 -16.31
CA GLU A 931 -22.45 -51.07 -17.53
C GLU A 931 -21.62 -49.82 -17.18
N VAL A 932 -20.42 -49.80 -17.73
CA VAL A 932 -19.43 -48.74 -17.68
C VAL A 932 -19.71 -47.81 -18.85
N GLY A 933 -19.94 -46.52 -18.60
CA GLY A 933 -19.88 -45.49 -19.64
C GLY A 933 -21.04 -44.49 -19.63
N VAL A 934 -20.71 -43.23 -19.34
CA VAL A 934 -21.39 -41.96 -19.66
C VAL A 934 -22.91 -41.90 -19.42
N ASP A 935 -23.29 -41.02 -18.49
CA ASP A 935 -24.65 -40.58 -18.15
C ASP A 935 -25.64 -40.59 -19.33
N THR A 936 -26.44 -41.64 -19.41
CA THR A 936 -27.61 -41.75 -20.29
C THR A 936 -28.87 -41.85 -19.46
N THR A 937 -29.08 -40.91 -18.54
CA THR A 937 -30.42 -40.72 -17.99
C THR A 937 -31.28 -40.02 -19.05
N ARG A 938 -32.02 -40.84 -19.82
CA ARG A 938 -33.09 -40.51 -20.77
C ARG A 938 -32.68 -39.76 -22.05
N ARG A 939 -32.18 -40.49 -23.06
CA ARG A 939 -32.47 -40.14 -24.46
C ARG A 939 -33.92 -40.51 -24.75
N ASN A 940 -34.87 -39.71 -24.28
CA ASN A 940 -36.24 -39.81 -24.79
C ASN A 940 -36.20 -39.46 -26.28
N PRO A 941 -36.87 -40.21 -27.17
CA PRO A 941 -36.97 -39.82 -28.57
C PRO A 941 -37.66 -38.45 -28.66
N THR A 942 -36.92 -37.41 -29.04
CA THR A 942 -37.49 -36.08 -29.27
C THR A 942 -38.30 -36.11 -30.56
N ARG A 943 -39.61 -35.84 -30.47
CA ARG A 943 -40.48 -35.76 -31.66
C ARG A 943 -40.11 -34.52 -32.47
N ILE A 944 -39.73 -34.73 -33.74
CA ILE A 944 -39.37 -33.65 -34.67
C ILE A 944 -40.63 -33.23 -35.44
N TYR A 945 -40.95 -31.93 -35.41
CA TYR A 945 -42.06 -31.36 -36.14
C TYR A 945 -41.55 -30.73 -37.45
N ARG A 946 -42.08 -31.19 -38.59
CA ARG A 946 -41.76 -30.67 -39.92
C ARG A 946 -43.05 -30.26 -40.62
N LEU A 947 -43.05 -29.11 -41.27
CA LEU A 947 -44.12 -28.65 -42.13
C LEU A 947 -43.96 -29.23 -43.54
N THR A 948 -44.91 -30.03 -44.01
CA THR A 948 -44.94 -30.54 -45.39
C THR A 948 -46.10 -29.93 -46.16
N VAL A 949 -45.92 -29.75 -47.48
CA VAL A 949 -46.95 -29.19 -48.37
C VAL A 949 -48.18 -30.12 -48.38
N GLY A 950 -49.34 -29.62 -47.91
CA GLY A 950 -50.58 -30.39 -47.77
C GLY A 950 -50.96 -30.81 -46.33
N THR A 951 -50.38 -30.18 -45.31
CA THR A 951 -50.63 -30.47 -43.88
C THR A 951 -52.06 -30.12 -43.43
N ASN A 952 -52.64 -30.97 -42.58
CA ASN A 952 -53.98 -30.77 -42.02
C ASN A 952 -53.98 -29.63 -40.98
N GLN A 953 -55.10 -28.90 -40.81
CA GLN A 953 -55.21 -27.78 -39.87
C GLN A 953 -54.83 -28.16 -38.42
N ALA A 954 -55.16 -29.38 -38.00
CA ALA A 954 -54.80 -29.90 -36.68
C ALA A 954 -53.28 -30.13 -36.51
N GLU A 955 -52.58 -30.54 -37.57
CA GLU A 955 -51.12 -30.74 -37.56
C GLU A 955 -50.39 -29.40 -37.64
N MET A 956 -50.90 -28.44 -38.42
CA MET A 956 -50.40 -27.07 -38.45
C MET A 956 -50.44 -26.44 -37.05
N GLN A 957 -51.54 -26.62 -36.32
CA GLN A 957 -51.64 -26.13 -34.94
C GLN A 957 -50.63 -26.81 -34.00
N GLN A 958 -50.31 -28.09 -34.21
CA GLN A 958 -49.27 -28.78 -33.44
C GLN A 958 -47.87 -28.23 -33.75
N VAL A 959 -47.59 -27.88 -35.01
CA VAL A 959 -46.32 -27.24 -35.42
C VAL A 959 -46.20 -25.85 -34.79
N ILE A 960 -47.26 -25.03 -34.82
CA ILE A 960 -47.30 -23.71 -34.18
C ILE A 960 -47.08 -23.83 -32.67
N ASN A 961 -47.78 -24.75 -32.01
CA ASN A 961 -47.61 -24.99 -30.58
C ASN A 961 -46.17 -25.46 -30.26
N ALA A 962 -45.58 -26.32 -31.09
CA ALA A 962 -44.20 -26.75 -30.93
C ALA A 962 -43.19 -25.60 -31.10
N LEU A 963 -43.44 -24.68 -32.06
CA LEU A 963 -42.62 -23.49 -32.29
C LEU A 963 -42.58 -22.59 -31.05
N TYR A 964 -43.74 -22.28 -30.47
CA TYR A 964 -43.78 -21.51 -29.23
C TYR A 964 -43.18 -22.27 -28.04
N CYS A 965 -43.43 -23.58 -27.91
CA CYS A 965 -42.84 -24.36 -26.82
C CYS A 965 -41.31 -24.35 -26.85
N GLN A 966 -40.72 -24.42 -28.05
CA GLN A 966 -39.28 -24.40 -28.24
C GLN A 966 -38.68 -22.99 -28.08
N VAL A 967 -39.19 -22.01 -28.84
CA VAL A 967 -38.60 -20.65 -28.88
C VAL A 967 -38.86 -19.91 -27.58
N MET A 968 -40.05 -20.09 -26.98
CA MET A 968 -40.43 -19.43 -25.73
C MET A 968 -40.20 -20.31 -24.49
N ASP A 969 -39.55 -21.48 -24.60
CA ASP A 969 -39.23 -22.39 -23.48
C ASP A 969 -40.42 -22.64 -22.53
N VAL A 970 -41.51 -23.20 -23.08
CA VAL A 970 -42.74 -23.50 -22.33
C VAL A 970 -42.79 -24.99 -22.00
N SER A 971 -42.66 -25.34 -20.71
CA SER A 971 -42.48 -26.73 -20.26
C SER A 971 -43.75 -27.60 -20.26
N ASN A 972 -44.94 -27.00 -20.23
CA ASN A 972 -46.21 -27.74 -20.02
C ASN A 972 -47.03 -27.98 -21.31
N GLY A 973 -46.48 -27.66 -22.49
CA GLY A 973 -47.18 -27.83 -23.79
C GLY A 973 -48.39 -26.91 -24.02
N GLN A 974 -48.87 -26.21 -22.99
CA GLN A 974 -49.92 -25.17 -23.09
C GLN A 974 -49.26 -23.81 -23.22
N VAL A 975 -49.41 -23.17 -24.39
CA VAL A 975 -48.86 -21.83 -24.67
C VAL A 975 -49.80 -20.77 -24.07
N PRO A 976 -49.31 -19.89 -23.18
CA PRO A 976 -50.10 -18.77 -22.67
C PRO A 976 -50.58 -17.85 -23.79
N LYS A 977 -51.82 -17.34 -23.67
CA LYS A 977 -52.45 -16.43 -24.66
C LYS A 977 -51.57 -15.21 -24.99
N ASP A 978 -50.81 -14.71 -24.01
CA ASP A 978 -49.94 -13.54 -24.16
C ASP A 978 -48.73 -13.76 -25.08
N PHE A 979 -48.40 -15.01 -25.43
CA PHE A 979 -47.29 -15.32 -26.33
C PHE A 979 -47.71 -15.52 -27.79
N HIS A 980 -49.01 -15.61 -28.07
CA HIS A 980 -49.53 -15.79 -29.41
C HIS A 980 -49.42 -14.49 -30.22
N HIS A 981 -48.87 -14.60 -31.44
CA HIS A 981 -48.81 -13.51 -32.42
C HIS A 981 -49.73 -13.87 -33.61
N PRO A 982 -51.00 -13.42 -33.60
CA PRO A 982 -52.01 -13.89 -34.54
C PRO A 982 -51.65 -13.60 -36.00
N GLU A 983 -50.96 -12.48 -36.27
CA GLU A 983 -50.49 -12.14 -37.61
C GLU A 983 -49.43 -13.11 -38.16
N LEU A 984 -48.52 -13.60 -37.31
CA LEU A 984 -47.50 -14.59 -37.71
C LEU A 984 -48.13 -15.95 -37.95
N GLU A 985 -49.09 -16.31 -37.10
CA GLU A 985 -49.84 -17.56 -37.22
C GLU A 985 -50.67 -17.59 -38.50
N SER A 986 -51.33 -16.48 -38.85
CA SER A 986 -52.07 -16.37 -40.11
C SER A 986 -51.16 -16.44 -41.34
N ARG A 987 -49.97 -15.79 -41.29
CA ARG A 987 -49.01 -15.82 -42.39
C ARG A 987 -48.42 -17.21 -42.61
N LEU A 988 -48.13 -17.94 -41.53
CA LEU A 988 -47.65 -19.33 -41.60
C LEU A 988 -48.77 -20.27 -42.08
N HIS A 989 -50.02 -20.05 -41.63
CA HIS A 989 -51.17 -20.83 -42.07
C HIS A 989 -51.48 -20.63 -43.57
N ASN A 990 -51.28 -19.42 -44.10
CA ASN A 990 -51.43 -19.11 -45.52
C ASN A 990 -50.24 -19.58 -46.38
N GLY A 991 -49.15 -20.05 -45.76
CA GLY A 991 -47.91 -20.43 -46.45
C GLY A 991 -47.10 -19.25 -46.98
N GLU A 992 -47.33 -18.03 -46.47
CA GLU A 992 -46.62 -16.81 -46.88
C GLU A 992 -45.21 -16.70 -46.25
N ILE A 993 -44.98 -17.39 -45.13
CA ILE A 993 -43.69 -17.45 -44.43
C ILE A 993 -43.31 -18.91 -44.16
N SER A 994 -42.00 -19.19 -44.16
CA SER A 994 -41.49 -20.51 -43.76
C SER A 994 -41.41 -20.67 -42.24
N VAL A 995 -41.22 -21.90 -41.76
CA VAL A 995 -41.00 -22.16 -40.31
C VAL A 995 -39.76 -21.41 -39.82
N ARG A 996 -38.72 -21.30 -40.67
CA ARG A 996 -37.54 -20.50 -40.36
C ARG A 996 -37.84 -19.01 -40.21
N GLU A 997 -38.66 -18.44 -41.10
CA GLU A 997 -39.04 -17.03 -41.04
C GLU A 997 -39.92 -16.75 -39.81
N PHE A 998 -40.83 -17.67 -39.49
CA PHE A 998 -41.60 -17.62 -38.25
C PHE A 998 -40.71 -17.61 -37.00
N VAL A 999 -39.69 -18.48 -36.93
CA VAL A 999 -38.72 -18.51 -35.83
C VAL A 999 -37.94 -17.19 -35.73
N ARG A 1000 -37.54 -16.61 -36.87
CA ARG A 1000 -36.81 -15.34 -36.94
C ARG A 1000 -37.66 -14.17 -36.42
N GLU A 1001 -38.91 -14.06 -36.86
CA GLU A 1001 -39.82 -13.00 -36.44
C GLU A 1001 -40.24 -13.16 -34.97
N LEU A 1002 -40.44 -14.41 -34.50
CA LEU A 1002 -40.77 -14.68 -33.09
C LEU A 1002 -39.61 -14.36 -32.14
N ALA A 1003 -38.38 -14.78 -32.45
CA ALA A 1003 -37.21 -14.54 -31.60
C ALA A 1003 -36.72 -13.08 -31.63
N SER A 1004 -37.11 -12.29 -32.65
CA SER A 1004 -36.85 -10.84 -32.71
C SER A 1004 -37.98 -9.97 -32.13
N SER A 1005 -39.09 -10.59 -31.72
CA SER A 1005 -40.25 -9.89 -31.14
C SER A 1005 -39.95 -9.22 -29.79
N GLU A 1006 -40.76 -8.22 -29.45
CA GLU A 1006 -40.69 -7.57 -28.14
C GLU A 1006 -41.03 -8.53 -26.98
N ILE A 1007 -41.85 -9.55 -27.25
CA ILE A 1007 -42.27 -10.55 -26.26
C ILE A 1007 -41.04 -11.39 -25.86
N TYR A 1008 -40.27 -11.85 -26.84
CA TYR A 1008 -39.03 -12.58 -26.60
C TYR A 1008 -38.00 -11.71 -25.85
N ARG A 1009 -37.85 -10.44 -26.28
CA ARG A 1009 -36.95 -9.47 -25.65
C ARG A 1009 -37.30 -9.25 -24.17
N LYS A 1010 -38.58 -9.04 -23.85
CA LYS A 1010 -39.04 -8.85 -22.46
C LYS A 1010 -38.72 -10.06 -21.60
N ARG A 1011 -38.96 -11.28 -22.09
CA ARG A 1011 -38.80 -12.51 -21.30
C ARG A 1011 -37.33 -12.90 -21.07
N PHE A 1012 -36.50 -12.87 -22.11
CA PHE A 1012 -35.15 -13.44 -22.05
C PHE A 1012 -34.02 -12.40 -22.10
N CYS A 1013 -34.26 -11.20 -22.62
CA CYS A 1013 -33.19 -10.20 -22.80
C CYS A 1013 -33.18 -9.09 -21.73
N THR A 1014 -34.33 -8.69 -21.19
CA THR A 1014 -34.36 -7.60 -20.18
C THR A 1014 -33.94 -8.08 -18.78
N SER A 1015 -34.24 -9.33 -18.44
CA SER A 1015 -34.03 -9.88 -17.11
C SER A 1015 -32.67 -10.56 -16.91
N TYR A 1016 -31.88 -10.70 -17.98
CA TYR A 1016 -30.65 -11.50 -17.97
C TYR A 1016 -29.48 -10.79 -18.65
N PRO A 1017 -28.24 -11.01 -18.19
CA PRO A 1017 -27.06 -10.43 -18.82
C PRO A 1017 -26.81 -11.04 -20.20
N ASN A 1018 -26.18 -10.29 -21.12
CA ASN A 1018 -25.98 -10.68 -22.52
C ASN A 1018 -25.36 -12.08 -22.71
N THR A 1019 -24.46 -12.50 -21.82
CA THR A 1019 -23.86 -13.85 -21.88
C THR A 1019 -24.88 -14.97 -21.68
N LYS A 1020 -25.84 -14.78 -20.76
CA LYS A 1020 -26.98 -15.70 -20.58
C LYS A 1020 -27.99 -15.59 -21.71
N VAL A 1021 -28.17 -14.40 -22.29
CA VAL A 1021 -28.99 -14.22 -23.50
C VAL A 1021 -28.43 -15.03 -24.67
N VAL A 1022 -27.11 -15.04 -24.87
CA VAL A 1022 -26.46 -15.88 -25.90
C VAL A 1022 -26.73 -17.37 -25.63
N GLU A 1023 -26.58 -17.83 -24.39
CA GLU A 1023 -26.89 -19.23 -24.03
C GLU A 1023 -28.35 -19.60 -24.34
N PHE A 1024 -29.30 -18.71 -24.06
CA PHE A 1024 -30.70 -18.89 -24.42
C PHE A 1024 -30.91 -18.95 -25.93
N LEU A 1025 -30.32 -18.03 -26.70
CA LEU A 1025 -30.44 -18.04 -28.16
C LEU A 1025 -29.90 -19.34 -28.76
N PHE A 1026 -28.76 -19.84 -28.29
CA PHE A 1026 -28.21 -21.13 -28.74
C PHE A 1026 -29.12 -22.31 -28.39
N ARG A 1027 -29.71 -22.30 -27.19
CA ARG A 1027 -30.64 -23.34 -26.76
C ARG A 1027 -31.96 -23.32 -27.54
N HIS A 1028 -32.53 -22.14 -27.78
CA HIS A 1028 -33.84 -21.98 -28.43
C HIS A 1028 -33.76 -22.17 -29.94
N LEU A 1029 -32.76 -21.59 -30.60
CA LEU A 1029 -32.64 -21.58 -32.06
C LEU A 1029 -31.81 -22.74 -32.60
N LEU A 1030 -30.75 -23.15 -31.89
CA LEU A 1030 -29.85 -24.22 -32.33
C LEU A 1030 -30.01 -25.51 -31.51
N GLY A 1031 -30.82 -25.51 -30.45
CA GLY A 1031 -31.06 -26.70 -29.63
C GLY A 1031 -29.85 -27.17 -28.80
N ARG A 1032 -28.76 -26.39 -28.72
CA ARG A 1032 -27.52 -26.77 -28.02
C ARG A 1032 -26.97 -25.62 -27.18
N ALA A 1033 -26.00 -25.88 -26.32
CA ALA A 1033 -25.21 -24.83 -25.68
C ALA A 1033 -24.10 -24.31 -26.63
N PRO A 1034 -23.57 -23.08 -26.39
CA PRO A 1034 -22.38 -22.60 -27.09
C PRO A 1034 -21.20 -23.57 -26.90
N ALA A 1035 -20.50 -23.90 -27.98
CA ALA A 1035 -19.46 -24.93 -27.98
C ALA A 1035 -18.06 -24.37 -27.64
N THR A 1036 -17.81 -23.09 -27.98
CA THR A 1036 -16.52 -22.42 -27.77
C THR A 1036 -16.69 -21.02 -27.20
N GLN A 1037 -15.66 -20.54 -26.49
CA GLN A 1037 -15.64 -19.16 -25.98
C GLN A 1037 -15.64 -18.11 -27.11
N ALA A 1038 -15.18 -18.48 -28.32
CA ALA A 1038 -15.22 -17.62 -29.50
C ALA A 1038 -16.64 -17.37 -30.01
N GLU A 1039 -17.52 -18.38 -29.97
CA GLU A 1039 -18.95 -18.21 -30.28
C GLU A 1039 -19.59 -17.23 -29.28
N ILE A 1040 -19.29 -17.40 -27.98
CA ILE A 1040 -19.83 -16.53 -26.93
C ILE A 1040 -19.37 -15.09 -27.13
N SER A 1041 -18.08 -14.87 -27.44
CA SER A 1041 -17.57 -13.51 -27.66
C SER A 1041 -18.13 -12.88 -28.92
N GLN A 1042 -18.23 -13.62 -30.04
CA GLN A 1042 -18.79 -13.13 -31.30
C GLN A 1042 -20.25 -12.72 -31.16
N TYR A 1043 -21.10 -13.54 -30.54
CA TYR A 1043 -22.52 -13.20 -30.40
C TYR A 1043 -22.76 -12.17 -29.31
N ASN A 1044 -21.89 -12.07 -28.29
CA ASN A 1044 -21.96 -10.98 -27.32
C ASN A 1044 -21.57 -9.63 -27.94
N THR A 1045 -20.57 -9.57 -28.83
CA THR A 1045 -20.24 -8.33 -29.56
C THR A 1045 -21.34 -7.93 -30.54
N LEU A 1046 -21.97 -8.90 -31.22
CA LEU A 1046 -23.12 -8.64 -32.08
C LEU A 1046 -24.31 -8.08 -31.28
N LEU A 1047 -24.65 -8.68 -30.14
CA LEU A 1047 -25.72 -8.17 -29.27
C LEU A 1047 -25.41 -6.77 -28.72
N ALA A 1048 -24.16 -6.50 -28.36
CA ALA A 1048 -23.75 -5.19 -27.82
C ALA A 1048 -23.77 -4.08 -28.88
N ASN A 1049 -23.38 -4.38 -30.12
CA ASN A 1049 -23.17 -3.37 -31.16
C ASN A 1049 -24.38 -3.16 -32.07
N SER A 1050 -25.12 -4.22 -32.44
CA SER A 1050 -26.18 -4.16 -33.45
C SER A 1050 -27.55 -4.64 -32.97
N GLY A 1051 -27.64 -5.16 -31.74
CA GLY A 1051 -28.89 -5.51 -31.07
C GLY A 1051 -29.35 -6.95 -31.28
N LEU A 1052 -30.54 -7.28 -30.77
CA LEU A 1052 -31.08 -8.65 -30.75
C LEU A 1052 -31.41 -9.20 -32.14
N ARG A 1053 -32.04 -8.37 -32.99
CA ARG A 1053 -32.55 -8.80 -34.29
C ARG A 1053 -31.44 -9.29 -35.22
N THR A 1054 -30.33 -8.57 -35.27
CA THR A 1054 -29.16 -8.93 -36.08
C THR A 1054 -28.47 -10.20 -35.57
N ALA A 1055 -28.42 -10.41 -34.24
CA ALA A 1055 -27.88 -11.64 -33.66
C ALA A 1055 -28.76 -12.85 -34.01
N VAL A 1056 -30.10 -12.71 -33.93
CA VAL A 1056 -31.05 -13.76 -34.35
C VAL A 1056 -30.93 -14.04 -35.85
N GLU A 1057 -30.87 -13.02 -36.69
CA GLU A 1057 -30.68 -13.17 -38.14
C GLU A 1057 -29.38 -13.90 -38.48
N ALA A 1058 -28.28 -13.57 -37.81
CA ALA A 1058 -27.00 -14.27 -37.99
C ALA A 1058 -27.07 -15.75 -37.59
N MET A 1059 -27.80 -16.10 -36.53
CA MET A 1059 -27.95 -17.49 -36.08
C MET A 1059 -28.87 -18.30 -37.00
N VAL A 1060 -30.01 -17.73 -37.40
CA VAL A 1060 -31.00 -18.40 -38.27
C VAL A 1060 -30.47 -18.56 -39.70
N ASN A 1061 -29.63 -17.63 -40.17
CA ASN A 1061 -28.99 -17.72 -41.48
C ASN A 1061 -27.66 -18.48 -41.45
N SER A 1062 -27.28 -19.06 -40.30
CA SER A 1062 -26.06 -19.87 -40.20
C SER A 1062 -26.20 -21.17 -41.00
N SER A 1063 -25.06 -21.66 -41.52
CA SER A 1063 -25.02 -22.96 -42.20
C SER A 1063 -25.44 -24.12 -41.29
N GLU A 1064 -25.22 -23.98 -39.98
CA GLU A 1064 -25.67 -24.94 -38.98
C GLU A 1064 -27.20 -24.98 -38.89
N TYR A 1065 -27.88 -23.84 -38.82
CA TYR A 1065 -29.34 -23.82 -38.79
C TYR A 1065 -29.93 -24.45 -40.07
N ALA A 1066 -29.36 -24.12 -41.24
CA ALA A 1066 -29.78 -24.66 -42.52
C ALA A 1066 -29.59 -26.19 -42.62
N GLN A 1067 -28.47 -26.73 -42.10
CA GLN A 1067 -28.16 -28.16 -42.18
C GLN A 1067 -29.12 -29.01 -41.34
N TYR A 1068 -29.53 -28.53 -40.16
CA TYR A 1068 -30.30 -29.34 -39.21
C TYR A 1068 -31.80 -29.06 -39.24
N PHE A 1069 -32.21 -27.83 -39.54
CA PHE A 1069 -33.62 -27.43 -39.50
C PHE A 1069 -34.16 -27.02 -40.88
N GLY A 1070 -33.32 -26.47 -41.75
CA GLY A 1070 -33.76 -26.01 -43.07
C GLY A 1070 -34.85 -24.93 -42.98
N GLU A 1071 -35.81 -24.95 -43.91
CA GLU A 1071 -36.93 -23.99 -43.96
C GLU A 1071 -38.15 -24.46 -43.16
N ASP A 1072 -38.31 -25.78 -42.99
CA ASP A 1072 -39.59 -26.41 -42.66
C ASP A 1072 -39.61 -27.13 -41.30
N VAL A 1073 -38.46 -27.28 -40.63
CA VAL A 1073 -38.36 -28.02 -39.37
C VAL A 1073 -38.29 -27.07 -38.18
N VAL A 1074 -39.08 -27.37 -37.15
CA VAL A 1074 -39.06 -26.65 -35.87
C VAL A 1074 -37.76 -26.99 -35.12
N PRO A 1075 -37.03 -26.00 -34.57
CA PRO A 1075 -35.85 -26.31 -33.75
C PRO A 1075 -36.18 -27.29 -32.62
N TYR A 1076 -35.26 -28.18 -32.30
CA TYR A 1076 -35.44 -29.18 -31.25
C TYR A 1076 -34.15 -29.34 -30.44
N PRO A 1077 -34.21 -29.80 -29.18
CA PRO A 1077 -33.02 -30.02 -28.36
C PRO A 1077 -32.08 -31.05 -29.01
N ARG A 1078 -30.83 -30.66 -29.22
CA ARG A 1078 -29.77 -31.48 -29.80
C ARG A 1078 -28.70 -31.77 -28.75
N PHE A 1079 -28.35 -33.04 -28.62
CA PHE A 1079 -27.28 -33.50 -27.73
C PHE A 1079 -26.04 -33.82 -28.57
N PRO A 1080 -25.04 -32.92 -28.66
CA PRO A 1080 -23.82 -33.19 -29.40
C PRO A 1080 -23.09 -34.41 -28.79
N SER A 1081 -22.51 -35.25 -29.64
CA SER A 1081 -21.76 -36.45 -29.21
C SER A 1081 -20.44 -36.11 -28.52
N LEU A 1082 -19.96 -34.86 -28.65
CA LEU A 1082 -18.73 -34.37 -28.05
C LEU A 1082 -19.05 -33.36 -26.93
N PRO A 1083 -18.47 -33.51 -25.72
CA PRO A 1083 -18.62 -32.54 -24.64
C PRO A 1083 -18.07 -31.15 -25.01
N ALA A 1084 -18.70 -30.09 -24.49
CA ALA A 1084 -18.26 -28.71 -24.68
C ALA A 1084 -16.78 -28.54 -24.23
N GLY A 1085 -15.94 -28.00 -25.13
CA GLY A 1085 -14.51 -27.79 -24.90
C GLY A 1085 -13.55 -28.59 -25.80
N ASN A 1086 -14.02 -29.60 -26.55
CA ASN A 1086 -13.17 -30.45 -27.41
C ASN A 1086 -13.46 -30.34 -28.92
N TYR A 1087 -14.18 -29.32 -29.38
CA TYR A 1087 -14.35 -29.06 -30.81
C TYR A 1087 -13.07 -28.45 -31.41
N LEU A 1088 -12.12 -29.28 -31.80
CA LEU A 1088 -11.00 -28.90 -32.66
C LEU A 1088 -11.50 -28.78 -34.11
N GLY A 1089 -11.15 -27.67 -34.75
CA GLY A 1089 -11.66 -27.28 -36.06
C GLY A 1089 -11.23 -28.18 -37.22
N ARG A 1090 -12.04 -28.08 -38.28
CA ARG A 1090 -11.78 -28.48 -39.67
C ARG A 1090 -11.85 -29.98 -39.97
N VAL A 1091 -13.02 -30.42 -40.44
CA VAL A 1091 -13.12 -31.58 -41.36
C VAL A 1091 -13.36 -31.01 -42.76
N THR A 1092 -12.28 -30.71 -43.46
CA THR A 1092 -12.27 -30.74 -44.93
C THR A 1092 -12.34 -32.20 -45.35
N ALA A 1093 -13.23 -32.51 -46.29
CA ALA A 1093 -13.37 -33.83 -46.89
C ALA A 1093 -12.02 -34.36 -47.40
N ALA A 1094 -11.66 -35.56 -46.97
CA ALA A 1094 -10.81 -36.45 -47.75
C ALA A 1094 -11.74 -37.53 -48.28
N ALA A 1095 -12.07 -37.40 -49.56
CA ALA A 1095 -12.74 -38.40 -50.34
C ALA A 1095 -11.82 -39.61 -50.49
N ASP A 1096 -12.32 -40.77 -50.09
CA ASP A 1096 -12.04 -42.04 -50.75
C ASP A 1096 -13.29 -42.90 -50.60
N LEU A 1097 -14.14 -42.85 -51.63
CA LEU A 1097 -14.95 -43.94 -52.19
C LEU A 1097 -15.82 -43.41 -53.35
N VAL A 1098 -15.24 -43.48 -54.55
CA VAL A 1098 -15.85 -43.93 -55.83
C VAL A 1098 -17.28 -43.44 -56.15
N LYS A 1099 -17.43 -42.34 -56.90
CA LYS A 1099 -17.60 -42.28 -58.38
C LYS A 1099 -17.68 -40.84 -58.85
#